data_AF-A0A7V4ZCB6-F1
#
_entry.id   AF-A0A7V4ZCB6-F1
#
_cell.length_a   1.000
_cell.length_b   1.000
_cell.length_c   1.000
_cell.angle_alpha   90.00
_cell.angle_beta   90.00
_cell.angle_gamma   90.00
#
_symmetry.space_group_name_H-M   'P 1'
#
loop_
_entity.id
_entity.type
_entity.pdbx_description
1 polymer ?
#
loop_
_entity_poly.entity_id
_entity_poly.type
_entity_poly.pdbx_seq_one_letter_code
_entity_poly.pdbx_strand_id
1 'polypeptide(L)'
;MFGKHKWLTILIVVATIATMLGACGAKPAPTAPPPYQAKPTPTPEPTATPEPTKAPMKITVATDATWPPFEFVDEKTKEFVGFDIDLMKAIAAEAGFEVEFVNVAWDSLLAGMATGQYDAACSAMTITEERKKQFDFSDPYYNAGQLIAVRADETRINGPADLAGKVVGAQLGTTGAIEVGKIQGATLKNYDTVDLAFLDLINGQIDAVVADNPLVTGYVAKYAGKIKSVGKPFTDEYYGIAVRKGAPEILEAINKGLKAVMDKGLIAQLEQKWLAAPPAAGIPAPDPTKKSLVRYIEKVDDYTVKIYLNRLDVAFAQKLAFGAFAFLSPEVIKKYEGGGDLFKNPVGTGPFMLKEWIPEDRMTLVPNPNYWGGAPKLKNLVLRVIKEAPARLLELQAGTIDGLDNLAPDDFPTAQADPNLQVFTRPPFNIGYLGINRAHPPLDKLEVRQAIAQAINKEAIVKALYPPTAMVATQFIPPGIFGHSDNVKGWAYNPDKAKELLAKAGFPNGFKTTLWVMPVSRGYYPTPAKVGEAIQADLKKVGIDAEIITYDWGVYLDKVSAGEADLFMLGWMADYADATNFLDVHFGKGADKSFGPQFPEIVDLLDKAAGTLDAAERQKIYDQANALIQELVPMVPIVNNSSGLVFTKAVSGIKPSPLSIEDFSGATVQGKDTLIFAHSGDAVGLDPSDETDGESFLVTKQLLEGLLDFEPGTTNVIPKLAEKYEVSADGLEWTFYLRKGVKFTDGTDFNADAVIFNFERWWDKANPYHKGHTGDFFYWGYFFGGFKGE
;
A
#
# COMPACT_ATOMS: atom_id res chain seq x y z
N MET A 1 -24.16 45.90 17.08
CA MET A 1 -25.56 46.15 17.53
C MET A 1 -26.43 44.99 17.07
N PHE A 2 -27.32 44.54 17.97
CA PHE A 2 -28.48 43.62 17.88
C PHE A 2 -28.91 43.06 16.50
N GLY A 3 -29.41 41.83 16.37
CA GLY A 3 -29.76 40.84 17.39
C GLY A 3 -30.44 39.57 16.83
N LYS A 4 -30.43 38.57 17.72
CA LYS A 4 -31.23 37.34 17.87
C LYS A 4 -32.53 37.21 17.05
N HIS A 5 -32.76 36.01 16.52
CA HIS A 5 -34.02 35.26 16.72
C HIS A 5 -33.77 33.75 16.85
N LYS A 6 -34.07 33.22 18.05
CA LYS A 6 -34.47 31.81 18.29
C LYS A 6 -35.92 31.66 17.83
N TRP A 7 -36.37 30.45 17.46
CA TRP A 7 -37.55 29.78 18.06
C TRP A 7 -37.57 28.30 17.64
N LEU A 8 -38.12 27.51 18.54
CA LEU A 8 -37.98 26.07 18.76
C LEU A 8 -39.38 25.45 18.73
N THR A 9 -39.58 24.33 18.02
CA THR A 9 -40.77 23.47 18.12
C THR A 9 -40.43 22.09 17.53
N ILE A 10 -40.83 20.90 17.99
CA ILE A 10 -41.02 20.26 19.30
C ILE A 10 -41.41 18.77 18.98
N LEU A 11 -41.06 17.84 19.89
CA LEU A 11 -41.65 16.49 20.15
C LEU A 11 -41.35 15.25 19.28
N ILE A 12 -40.47 14.42 19.86
CA ILE A 12 -40.56 12.97 20.18
C ILE A 12 -41.86 12.23 19.80
N VAL A 13 -41.71 11.07 19.11
CA VAL A 13 -42.49 9.84 19.36
C VAL A 13 -41.57 8.62 19.20
N VAL A 14 -41.41 7.85 20.29
CA VAL A 14 -40.88 6.46 20.30
C VAL A 14 -41.93 5.61 21.04
N ALA A 15 -42.36 4.50 20.41
CA ALA A 15 -42.59 3.16 21.00
C ALA A 15 -43.77 2.38 20.36
N THR A 16 -43.39 1.29 19.67
CA THR A 16 -44.00 -0.07 19.60
C THR A 16 -45.50 -0.30 19.37
N ILE A 17 -45.82 -1.06 18.30
CA ILE A 17 -46.80 -2.17 18.33
C ILE A 17 -46.29 -3.35 17.47
N ALA A 18 -46.39 -4.55 18.05
CA ALA A 18 -46.05 -5.85 17.48
C ALA A 18 -47.29 -6.58 16.90
N THR A 19 -47.00 -7.65 16.14
CA THR A 19 -47.84 -8.81 15.76
C THR A 19 -48.85 -8.67 14.60
N MET A 20 -48.59 -9.43 13.52
CA MET A 20 -49.57 -10.33 12.86
C MET A 20 -48.86 -11.55 12.25
N LEU A 21 -49.00 -12.71 12.91
CA LEU A 21 -49.12 -14.04 12.29
C LEU A 21 -50.63 -14.22 11.99
N GLY A 22 -51.14 -14.85 10.94
CA GLY A 22 -50.60 -15.57 9.80
C GLY A 22 -51.80 -16.11 9.00
N ALA A 23 -51.60 -16.51 7.75
CA ALA A 23 -52.48 -17.47 7.07
C ALA A 23 -51.72 -18.14 5.92
N CYS A 24 -51.63 -19.46 6.02
CA CYS A 24 -50.99 -20.38 5.09
C CYS A 24 -51.60 -20.34 3.69
N GLY A 25 -50.73 -20.54 2.69
CA GLY A 25 -51.11 -20.95 1.34
C GLY A 25 -49.88 -21.50 0.62
N ALA A 26 -49.68 -22.82 0.69
CA ALA A 26 -48.60 -23.54 0.02
C ALA A 26 -48.69 -23.42 -1.51
N LYS A 27 -47.56 -23.21 -2.18
CA LYS A 27 -47.38 -23.40 -3.64
C LYS A 27 -45.97 -23.95 -3.94
N PRO A 28 -45.81 -24.67 -5.06
CA PRO A 28 -44.94 -25.85 -5.18
C PRO A 28 -43.50 -25.52 -5.59
N ALA A 29 -42.61 -26.50 -5.37
CA ALA A 29 -41.21 -26.48 -5.75
C ALA A 29 -41.01 -26.31 -7.28
N PRO A 30 -40.01 -25.53 -7.73
CA PRO A 30 -39.64 -25.47 -9.13
C PRO A 30 -38.86 -26.72 -9.55
N THR A 31 -39.22 -27.27 -10.70
CA THR A 31 -38.61 -28.42 -11.36
C THR A 31 -37.26 -28.08 -11.99
N ALA A 32 -36.36 -29.07 -12.03
CA ALA A 32 -35.04 -28.95 -12.64
C ALA A 32 -35.12 -28.74 -14.17
N PRO A 33 -34.24 -27.91 -14.77
CA PRO A 33 -34.11 -27.80 -16.22
C PRO A 33 -33.34 -29.00 -16.82
N PRO A 34 -33.57 -29.32 -18.12
CA PRO A 34 -32.97 -30.49 -18.78
C PRO A 34 -31.47 -30.28 -19.09
N PRO A 35 -30.69 -31.36 -19.26
CA PRO A 35 -29.26 -31.25 -19.56
C PRO A 35 -29.02 -30.66 -20.95
N TYR A 36 -28.15 -29.65 -21.01
CA TYR A 36 -27.68 -29.01 -22.24
C TYR A 36 -26.74 -29.96 -23.00
N GLN A 37 -27.05 -30.24 -24.27
CA GLN A 37 -26.16 -30.93 -25.21
C GLN A 37 -25.13 -29.94 -25.77
N ALA A 38 -23.84 -30.20 -25.52
CA ALA A 38 -22.75 -29.43 -26.12
C ALA A 38 -22.58 -29.74 -27.62
N LYS A 39 -22.40 -28.71 -28.44
CA LYS A 39 -21.86 -28.79 -29.81
C LYS A 39 -20.33 -29.01 -29.76
N PRO A 40 -19.71 -29.62 -30.81
CA PRO A 40 -18.33 -30.08 -30.75
C PRO A 40 -17.31 -28.96 -31.01
N THR A 41 -16.25 -28.93 -30.20
CA THR A 41 -15.04 -28.07 -30.33
C THR A 41 -13.93 -28.88 -31.04
N PRO A 42 -12.99 -28.24 -31.76
CA PRO A 42 -12.16 -28.88 -32.78
C PRO A 42 -11.02 -29.73 -32.20
N THR A 43 -10.58 -30.68 -33.03
CA THR A 43 -9.59 -31.73 -32.75
C THR A 43 -8.20 -31.17 -32.39
N PRO A 44 -7.58 -31.59 -31.27
CA PRO A 44 -6.15 -31.43 -31.05
C PRO A 44 -5.37 -32.57 -31.73
N GLU A 45 -4.16 -32.25 -32.21
CA GLU A 45 -3.15 -33.19 -32.71
C GLU A 45 -2.78 -34.29 -31.67
N PRO A 46 -2.27 -35.46 -32.12
CA PRO A 46 -2.23 -36.65 -31.28
C PRO A 46 -1.08 -36.60 -30.25
N THR A 47 -1.44 -36.46 -28.98
CA THR A 47 -0.57 -36.79 -27.85
C THR A 47 -0.60 -38.30 -27.58
N ALA A 48 0.58 -38.83 -27.23
CA ALA A 48 0.91 -40.23 -27.07
C ALA A 48 -0.05 -41.01 -26.15
N THR A 49 -0.20 -42.30 -26.44
CA THR A 49 -1.02 -43.26 -25.68
C THR A 49 -0.54 -43.36 -24.22
N PRO A 50 -1.41 -43.20 -23.20
CA PRO A 50 -1.01 -43.42 -21.81
C PRO A 50 -0.96 -44.92 -21.51
N GLU A 51 0.16 -45.33 -20.90
CA GLU A 51 0.34 -46.64 -20.28
C GLU A 51 -0.68 -46.88 -19.15
N PRO A 52 -0.98 -48.15 -18.80
CA PRO A 52 -1.95 -48.47 -17.76
C PRO A 52 -1.45 -47.96 -16.40
N THR A 53 -2.22 -47.06 -15.77
CA THR A 53 -1.91 -46.49 -14.46
C THR A 53 -1.87 -47.57 -13.37
N LYS A 54 -0.66 -47.80 -12.85
CA LYS A 54 -0.37 -48.56 -11.63
C LYS A 54 -1.16 -47.96 -10.46
N ALA A 55 -1.71 -48.80 -9.59
CA ALA A 55 -2.39 -48.32 -8.37
C ALA A 55 -1.46 -47.37 -7.58
N PRO A 56 -1.99 -46.29 -6.96
CA PRO A 56 -1.16 -45.31 -6.27
C PRO A 56 -0.37 -46.00 -5.15
N MET A 57 0.91 -45.65 -5.03
CA MET A 57 1.78 -46.11 -3.96
C MET A 57 1.17 -45.70 -2.61
N LYS A 58 1.14 -46.59 -1.63
CA LYS A 58 0.73 -46.28 -0.25
C LYS A 58 1.95 -46.21 0.63
N ILE A 59 2.08 -45.15 1.44
CA ILE A 59 3.21 -44.93 2.35
C ILE A 59 2.66 -44.81 3.77
N THR A 60 3.09 -45.70 4.67
CA THR A 60 2.77 -45.59 6.10
C THR A 60 3.77 -44.65 6.78
N VAL A 61 3.27 -43.54 7.33
CA VAL A 61 4.06 -42.47 7.94
C VAL A 61 3.88 -42.48 9.46
N ALA A 62 4.97 -42.76 10.18
CA ALA A 62 4.98 -42.61 11.63
C ALA A 62 5.12 -41.13 12.04
N THR A 63 4.40 -40.73 13.07
CA THR A 63 4.43 -39.38 13.63
C THR A 63 4.22 -39.47 15.13
N ASP A 64 4.85 -38.60 15.92
CA ASP A 64 4.60 -38.49 17.35
C ASP A 64 3.62 -37.33 17.56
N ALA A 65 2.32 -37.56 17.64
CA ALA A 65 1.31 -36.49 17.61
C ALA A 65 1.17 -35.74 18.96
N THR A 66 2.30 -35.33 19.55
CA THR A 66 2.40 -34.58 20.81
C THR A 66 3.08 -33.21 20.66
N TRP A 67 3.38 -32.77 19.43
CA TRP A 67 4.23 -31.61 19.12
C TRP A 67 3.47 -30.51 18.36
N PRO A 68 2.58 -29.73 18.98
CA PRO A 68 2.09 -28.52 18.34
C PRO A 68 3.23 -27.49 18.16
N PRO A 69 3.29 -26.78 17.02
CA PRO A 69 2.33 -26.77 15.91
C PRO A 69 2.58 -27.79 14.78
N PHE A 70 3.56 -28.69 14.90
CA PHE A 70 3.98 -29.60 13.83
C PHE A 70 3.08 -30.83 13.66
N GLU A 71 2.77 -31.54 14.75
CA GLU A 71 1.87 -32.69 14.72
C GLU A 71 1.18 -32.86 16.08
N PHE A 72 -0.15 -32.88 16.07
CA PHE A 72 -0.93 -33.16 17.26
C PHE A 72 -2.31 -33.70 16.90
N VAL A 73 -2.99 -34.29 17.89
CA VAL A 73 -4.38 -34.72 17.73
C VAL A 73 -5.30 -33.56 18.07
N ASP A 74 -6.15 -33.15 17.13
CA ASP A 74 -7.19 -32.16 17.41
C ASP A 74 -8.18 -32.74 18.44
N GLU A 75 -8.37 -32.03 19.55
CA GLU A 75 -9.17 -32.53 20.66
C GLU A 75 -10.65 -32.74 20.29
N LYS A 76 -11.17 -32.03 19.29
CA LYS A 76 -12.57 -32.08 18.85
C LYS A 76 -12.78 -33.11 17.74
N THR A 77 -11.97 -33.06 16.69
CA THR A 77 -12.14 -33.94 15.51
C THR A 77 -11.48 -35.29 15.69
N LYS A 78 -10.52 -35.41 16.61
CA LYS A 78 -9.65 -36.58 16.81
C LYS A 78 -8.75 -36.90 15.60
N GLU A 79 -8.62 -35.98 14.66
CA GLU A 79 -7.74 -36.11 13.49
C GLU A 79 -6.33 -35.62 13.81
N PHE A 80 -5.35 -36.15 13.07
CA PHE A 80 -3.99 -35.60 13.06
C PHE A 80 -3.98 -34.28 12.29
N VAL A 81 -3.44 -33.25 12.93
CA VAL A 81 -3.31 -31.89 12.40
C VAL A 81 -1.94 -31.32 12.76
N GLY A 82 -1.49 -30.32 12.01
CA GLY A 82 -0.22 -29.64 12.23
C GLY A 82 0.59 -29.46 10.95
N PHE A 83 1.69 -28.72 11.03
CA PHE A 83 2.57 -28.42 9.90
C PHE A 83 3.05 -29.69 9.18
N ASP A 84 3.60 -30.67 9.91
CA ASP A 84 4.16 -31.89 9.32
C ASP A 84 3.07 -32.77 8.68
N ILE A 85 1.89 -32.79 9.30
CA ILE A 85 0.73 -33.51 8.77
C ILE A 85 0.24 -32.90 7.46
N ASP A 86 0.08 -31.57 7.41
CA ASP A 86 -0.36 -30.87 6.21
C ASP A 86 0.72 -30.88 5.12
N LEU A 87 2.00 -30.78 5.50
CA LEU A 87 3.13 -30.89 4.57
C LEU A 87 3.14 -32.26 3.90
N MET A 88 3.06 -33.35 4.67
CA MET A 88 3.09 -34.70 4.10
C MET A 88 1.85 -35.00 3.25
N LYS A 89 0.67 -34.46 3.60
CA LYS A 89 -0.53 -34.52 2.74
C LYS A 89 -0.34 -33.74 1.43
N ALA A 90 0.28 -32.57 1.47
CA ALA A 90 0.56 -31.79 0.27
C ALA A 90 1.58 -32.50 -0.64
N ILE A 91 2.64 -33.08 -0.07
CA ILE A 91 3.62 -33.90 -0.79
C ILE A 91 2.93 -35.09 -1.46
N ALA A 92 2.06 -35.79 -0.73
CA ALA A 92 1.30 -36.93 -1.25
C ALA A 92 0.42 -36.55 -2.45
N ALA A 93 -0.28 -35.41 -2.35
CA ALA A 93 -1.14 -34.90 -3.41
C ALA A 93 -0.34 -34.52 -4.67
N GLU A 94 0.82 -33.90 -4.52
CA GLU A 94 1.68 -33.49 -5.65
C GLU A 94 2.41 -34.68 -6.30
N ALA A 95 2.80 -35.68 -5.50
CA ALA A 95 3.52 -36.85 -5.98
C ALA A 95 2.61 -38.00 -6.43
N GLY A 96 1.31 -37.95 -6.11
CA GLY A 96 0.32 -38.95 -6.53
C GLY A 96 0.38 -40.26 -5.73
N PHE A 97 0.71 -40.21 -4.43
CA PHE A 97 0.68 -41.35 -3.52
C PHE A 97 -0.36 -41.15 -2.41
N GLU A 98 -0.74 -42.24 -1.74
CA GLU A 98 -1.61 -42.21 -0.56
C GLU A 98 -0.76 -42.29 0.73
N VAL A 99 -1.14 -41.51 1.75
CA VAL A 99 -0.48 -41.49 3.05
C VAL A 99 -1.39 -42.04 4.14
N GLU A 100 -0.84 -42.91 4.98
CA GLU A 100 -1.48 -43.40 6.21
C GLU A 100 -0.64 -42.99 7.43
N PHE A 101 -1.17 -42.15 8.30
CA PHE A 101 -0.47 -41.70 9.50
C PHE A 101 -0.66 -42.67 10.67
N VAL A 102 0.44 -43.00 11.36
CA VAL A 102 0.44 -43.82 12.58
C VAL A 102 1.06 -43.02 13.71
N ASN A 103 0.27 -42.78 14.77
CA ASN A 103 0.75 -42.09 15.96
C ASN A 103 1.52 -43.05 16.88
N VAL A 104 2.78 -42.71 17.19
CA VAL A 104 3.65 -43.48 18.10
C VAL A 104 4.58 -42.55 18.86
N ALA A 105 4.85 -42.87 20.13
CA ALA A 105 5.78 -42.11 20.94
C ALA A 105 7.20 -42.09 20.32
N TRP A 106 7.92 -40.97 20.46
CA TRP A 106 9.23 -40.71 19.85
C TRP A 106 10.22 -41.89 19.84
N ASP A 107 10.50 -42.50 20.99
CA ASP A 107 11.46 -43.61 21.07
C ASP A 107 10.99 -44.85 20.29
N SER A 108 9.68 -45.11 20.31
CA SER A 108 9.06 -46.22 19.56
C SER A 108 9.02 -45.92 18.06
N LEU A 109 8.86 -44.65 17.67
CA LEU A 109 8.92 -44.20 16.28
C LEU A 109 10.28 -44.53 15.68
N LEU A 110 11.38 -44.16 16.36
CA LEU A 110 12.74 -44.43 15.88
C LEU A 110 13.02 -45.94 15.76
N ALA A 111 12.61 -46.73 16.76
CA ALA A 111 12.77 -48.18 16.73
C ALA A 111 11.93 -48.85 15.63
N GLY A 112 10.70 -48.39 15.42
CA GLY A 112 9.81 -48.87 14.35
C GLY A 112 10.35 -48.55 12.96
N MET A 113 10.87 -47.33 12.75
CA MET A 113 11.55 -46.96 11.51
C MET A 113 12.78 -47.83 11.23
N ALA A 114 13.59 -48.13 12.27
CA ALA A 114 14.82 -48.91 12.11
C ALA A 114 14.55 -50.39 11.78
N THR A 115 13.40 -50.91 12.20
CA THR A 115 12.97 -52.29 11.93
C THR A 115 12.10 -52.42 10.69
N GLY A 116 11.82 -51.32 9.99
CA GLY A 116 10.99 -51.30 8.78
C GLY A 116 9.50 -51.48 9.03
N GLN A 117 9.03 -51.19 10.25
CA GLN A 117 7.61 -51.21 10.61
C GLN A 117 6.80 -50.11 9.91
N TYR A 118 7.46 -49.01 9.54
CA TYR A 118 6.90 -47.87 8.82
C TYR A 118 7.79 -47.51 7.63
N ASP A 119 7.21 -46.91 6.60
CA ASP A 119 7.94 -46.54 5.39
C ASP A 119 8.66 -45.21 5.54
N ALA A 120 8.02 -44.24 6.21
CA ALA A 120 8.58 -42.92 6.47
C ALA A 120 8.18 -42.40 7.86
N ALA A 121 8.87 -41.36 8.35
CA ALA A 121 8.49 -40.60 9.52
C ALA A 121 8.56 -39.10 9.25
N CYS A 122 7.48 -38.40 9.60
CA CYS A 122 7.34 -36.94 9.52
C CYS A 122 6.91 -36.45 10.91
N SER A 123 7.90 -36.00 11.68
CA SER A 123 7.73 -35.61 13.09
C SER A 123 8.88 -34.69 13.52
N ALA A 124 9.01 -33.55 12.84
CA ALA A 124 10.02 -32.52 13.08
C ALA A 124 11.45 -33.08 13.26
N MET A 125 11.84 -34.05 12.41
CA MET A 125 13.06 -34.81 12.63
C MET A 125 14.29 -34.10 12.07
N THR A 126 15.17 -33.63 12.95
CA THR A 126 16.47 -33.09 12.54
C THR A 126 17.34 -34.13 11.84
N ILE A 127 17.89 -33.77 10.69
CA ILE A 127 18.88 -34.55 9.95
C ILE A 127 20.21 -34.51 10.70
N THR A 128 20.68 -35.66 11.16
CA THR A 128 22.01 -35.80 11.81
C THR A 128 22.82 -36.92 11.17
N GLU A 129 24.15 -36.83 11.24
CA GLU A 129 25.02 -37.89 10.71
C GLU A 129 24.78 -39.26 11.38
N GLU A 130 24.36 -39.27 12.65
CA GLU A 130 24.00 -40.50 13.35
C GLU A 130 22.69 -41.10 12.83
N ARG A 131 21.66 -40.26 12.60
CA ARG A 131 20.38 -40.70 12.03
C ARG A 131 20.53 -41.15 10.57
N LYS A 132 21.40 -40.52 9.77
CA LYS A 132 21.71 -40.94 8.39
C LYS A 132 22.30 -42.35 8.28
N LYS A 133 22.91 -42.88 9.35
CA LYS A 133 23.37 -44.28 9.38
C LYS A 133 22.19 -45.25 9.44
N GLN A 134 21.06 -44.84 10.01
CA GLN A 134 19.90 -45.68 10.27
C GLN A 134 18.77 -45.46 9.27
N PHE A 135 18.63 -44.23 8.72
CA PHE A 135 17.57 -43.82 7.80
C PHE A 135 18.15 -43.11 6.58
N ASP A 136 17.40 -43.10 5.50
CA ASP A 136 17.58 -42.13 4.43
C ASP A 136 16.72 -40.89 4.74
N PHE A 137 17.06 -39.72 4.20
CA PHE A 137 16.33 -38.48 4.46
C PHE A 137 15.95 -37.80 3.16
N SER A 138 14.78 -37.16 3.17
CA SER A 138 14.39 -36.21 2.13
C SER A 138 15.39 -35.05 2.04
N ASP A 139 15.23 -34.25 0.98
CA ASP A 139 15.82 -32.92 0.95
C ASP A 139 15.34 -32.11 2.18
N PRO A 140 16.21 -31.26 2.77
CA PRO A 140 15.88 -30.48 3.95
C PRO A 140 14.79 -29.45 3.62
N TYR A 141 13.80 -29.28 4.52
CA TYR A 141 12.65 -28.42 4.26
C TYR A 141 12.44 -27.27 5.25
N TYR A 142 13.08 -27.31 6.43
CA TYR A 142 12.94 -26.27 7.45
C TYR A 142 14.20 -26.17 8.31
N ASN A 143 14.65 -24.96 8.68
CA ASN A 143 15.78 -24.77 9.59
C ASN A 143 15.29 -24.68 11.04
N ALA A 144 15.70 -25.65 11.84
CA ALA A 144 15.25 -25.91 13.20
C ALA A 144 16.38 -25.78 14.23
N GLY A 145 17.25 -24.77 14.10
CA GLY A 145 18.30 -24.49 15.08
C GLY A 145 17.78 -24.43 16.53
N GLN A 146 18.61 -24.83 17.49
CA GLN A 146 18.26 -24.88 18.91
C GLN A 146 18.14 -23.48 19.52
N LEU A 147 17.07 -23.23 20.28
CA LEU A 147 16.80 -21.99 20.98
C LEU A 147 16.61 -22.24 22.48
N ILE A 148 16.85 -21.21 23.28
CA ILE A 148 16.72 -21.26 24.74
C ILE A 148 15.44 -20.57 25.16
N ALA A 149 14.63 -21.24 25.99
CA ALA A 149 13.51 -20.66 26.70
C ALA A 149 13.83 -20.52 28.19
N VAL A 150 13.45 -19.39 28.79
CA VAL A 150 13.59 -19.10 30.22
C VAL A 150 12.28 -18.52 30.76
N ARG A 151 12.14 -18.40 32.09
CA ARG A 151 11.03 -17.65 32.67
C ARG A 151 11.08 -16.18 32.27
N ALA A 152 9.92 -15.54 32.14
CA ALA A 152 9.82 -14.16 31.66
C ALA A 152 10.61 -13.16 32.52
N ASP A 153 10.67 -13.42 33.83
CA ASP A 153 11.39 -12.64 34.83
C ASP A 153 12.90 -12.94 34.92
N GLU A 154 13.40 -13.95 34.21
CA GLU A 154 14.83 -14.30 34.22
C GLU A 154 15.64 -13.31 33.38
N THR A 155 16.71 -12.74 33.95
CA THR A 155 17.54 -11.70 33.32
C THR A 155 19.00 -12.08 33.19
N ARG A 156 19.41 -13.23 33.73
CA ARG A 156 20.82 -13.65 33.82
C ARG A 156 21.24 -14.60 32.71
N ILE A 157 20.29 -15.19 31.98
CA ILE A 157 20.56 -16.12 30.87
C ILE A 157 20.24 -15.40 29.57
N ASN A 158 21.27 -15.09 28.78
CA ASN A 158 21.16 -14.35 27.51
C ASN A 158 21.60 -15.19 26.30
N GLY A 159 22.25 -16.34 26.54
CA GLY A 159 22.65 -17.28 25.50
C GLY A 159 23.25 -18.56 26.09
N PRO A 160 23.76 -19.47 25.22
CA PRO A 160 24.24 -20.79 25.64
C PRO A 160 25.36 -20.76 26.69
N ALA A 161 26.22 -19.74 26.65
CA ALA A 161 27.33 -19.57 27.60
C ALA A 161 26.85 -19.37 29.05
N ASP A 162 25.64 -18.84 29.25
CA ASP A 162 25.08 -18.56 30.58
C ASP A 162 24.38 -19.77 31.20
N LEU A 163 24.33 -20.91 30.50
CA LEU A 163 23.74 -22.16 30.99
C LEU A 163 24.70 -22.94 31.91
N ALA A 164 25.96 -22.53 32.03
CA ALA A 164 26.90 -23.11 32.97
C ALA A 164 26.39 -22.93 34.42
N GLY A 165 26.34 -24.04 35.17
CA GLY A 165 25.81 -24.08 36.54
C GLY A 165 24.28 -24.04 36.64
N LYS A 166 23.55 -24.18 35.53
CA LYS A 166 22.08 -24.19 35.46
C LYS A 166 21.52 -25.59 35.27
N VAL A 167 20.29 -25.82 35.73
CA VAL A 167 19.51 -27.02 35.40
C VAL A 167 18.72 -26.75 34.14
N VAL A 168 19.04 -27.46 33.07
CA VAL A 168 18.48 -27.24 31.73
C VAL A 168 17.67 -28.45 31.30
N GLY A 169 16.40 -28.24 30.99
CA GLY A 169 15.50 -29.28 30.50
C GLY A 169 15.60 -29.46 28.99
N ALA A 170 15.59 -30.70 28.55
CA ALA A 170 15.38 -31.07 27.15
C ALA A 170 14.72 -32.47 27.08
N GLN A 171 14.02 -32.76 25.99
CA GLN A 171 13.46 -34.10 25.77
C GLN A 171 14.57 -35.10 25.39
N LEU A 172 14.50 -36.29 25.96
CA LEU A 172 15.46 -37.37 25.69
C LEU A 172 15.51 -37.70 24.18
N GLY A 173 16.71 -37.91 23.64
CA GLY A 173 16.90 -38.33 22.24
C GLY A 173 16.76 -37.21 21.19
N THR A 174 16.55 -35.96 21.61
CA THR A 174 16.50 -34.77 20.73
C THR A 174 17.87 -34.14 20.53
N THR A 175 18.02 -33.33 19.48
CA THR A 175 19.24 -32.52 19.28
C THR A 175 19.40 -31.47 20.38
N GLY A 176 18.30 -30.91 20.92
CA GLY A 176 18.35 -30.05 22.11
C GLY A 176 19.03 -30.71 23.32
N ALA A 177 18.70 -31.97 23.63
CA ALA A 177 19.38 -32.70 24.71
C ALA A 177 20.87 -32.95 24.41
N ILE A 178 21.22 -33.23 23.16
CA ILE A 178 22.61 -33.39 22.72
C ILE A 178 23.38 -32.07 22.89
N GLU A 179 22.81 -30.94 22.48
CA GLU A 179 23.45 -29.64 22.58
C GLU A 179 23.65 -29.20 24.03
N VAL A 180 22.66 -29.42 24.91
CA VAL A 180 22.82 -29.16 26.36
C VAL A 180 23.96 -30.02 26.94
N GLY A 181 24.06 -31.28 26.53
CA GLY A 181 25.14 -32.18 26.94
C GLY A 181 26.55 -31.72 26.54
N LYS A 182 26.67 -30.87 25.51
CA LYS A 182 27.94 -30.26 25.08
C LYS A 182 28.32 -29.02 25.89
N ILE A 183 27.38 -28.41 26.61
CA ILE A 183 27.63 -27.17 27.36
C ILE A 183 28.30 -27.52 28.70
N GLN A 184 29.58 -27.18 28.81
CA GLN A 184 30.37 -27.47 30.00
C GLN A 184 29.78 -26.79 31.25
N GLY A 185 29.42 -27.59 32.25
CA GLY A 185 28.88 -27.12 33.53
C GLY A 185 27.37 -26.98 33.59
N ALA A 186 26.63 -27.15 32.49
CA ALA A 186 25.17 -27.27 32.52
C ALA A 186 24.75 -28.65 33.07
N THR A 187 23.65 -28.71 33.84
CA THR A 187 23.06 -29.96 34.32
C THR A 187 21.83 -30.28 33.47
N LEU A 188 21.94 -31.25 32.56
CA LEU A 188 20.82 -31.72 31.74
C LEU A 188 19.81 -32.52 32.60
N LYS A 189 18.55 -32.10 32.58
CA LYS A 189 17.40 -32.88 33.07
C LYS A 189 16.62 -33.40 31.85
N ASN A 190 16.64 -34.70 31.64
CA ASN A 190 15.91 -35.34 30.55
C ASN A 190 14.43 -35.50 30.91
N TYR A 191 13.59 -35.32 29.90
CA TYR A 191 12.15 -35.54 29.97
C TYR A 191 11.71 -36.52 28.89
N ASP A 192 10.67 -37.30 29.17
CA ASP A 192 10.08 -38.21 28.20
C ASP A 192 9.37 -37.44 27.08
N THR A 193 8.84 -36.25 27.40
CA THR A 193 8.16 -35.35 26.47
C THR A 193 8.55 -33.89 26.74
N VAL A 194 8.62 -33.06 25.70
CA VAL A 194 9.09 -31.66 25.78
C VAL A 194 8.15 -30.78 26.59
N ASP A 195 6.85 -31.07 26.58
CA ASP A 195 5.84 -30.31 27.33
C ASP A 195 6.12 -30.35 28.83
N LEU A 196 6.57 -31.50 29.36
CA LEU A 196 6.97 -31.63 30.76
C LEU A 196 8.17 -30.74 31.10
N ALA A 197 9.13 -30.58 30.17
CA ALA A 197 10.25 -29.67 30.36
C ALA A 197 9.78 -28.21 30.46
N PHE A 198 8.89 -27.77 29.57
CA PHE A 198 8.33 -26.42 29.61
C PHE A 198 7.45 -26.18 30.85
N LEU A 199 6.68 -27.18 31.30
CA LEU A 199 5.88 -27.08 32.52
C LEU A 199 6.77 -26.93 33.76
N ASP A 200 7.86 -27.68 33.85
CA ASP A 200 8.83 -27.54 34.94
C ASP A 200 9.54 -26.19 34.91
N LEU A 201 9.84 -25.64 33.73
CA LEU A 201 10.38 -24.29 33.58
C LEU A 201 9.42 -23.23 34.13
N ILE A 202 8.15 -23.30 33.72
CA ILE A 202 7.08 -22.40 34.18
C ILE A 202 6.90 -22.49 35.69
N ASN A 203 6.99 -23.70 36.25
CA ASN A 203 6.86 -23.95 37.68
C ASN A 203 8.13 -23.63 38.48
N GLY A 204 9.19 -23.13 37.83
CA GLY A 204 10.44 -22.74 38.48
C GLY A 204 11.30 -23.92 38.96
N GLN A 205 11.05 -25.13 38.46
CA GLN A 205 11.79 -26.34 38.85
C GLN A 205 13.11 -26.52 38.08
N ILE A 206 13.25 -25.85 36.94
CA ILE A 206 14.46 -25.77 36.12
C ILE A 206 14.73 -24.31 35.71
N ASP A 207 15.95 -24.01 35.26
CA ASP A 207 16.38 -22.66 34.93
C ASP A 207 16.09 -22.29 33.46
N ALA A 208 16.21 -23.26 32.55
CA ALA A 208 16.01 -23.06 31.12
C ALA A 208 15.53 -24.36 30.44
N VAL A 209 14.94 -24.21 29.25
CA VAL A 209 14.68 -25.31 28.31
C VAL A 209 15.43 -25.03 27.02
N VAL A 210 16.06 -26.06 26.44
CA VAL A 210 16.62 -26.01 25.09
C VAL A 210 15.81 -26.94 24.19
N ALA A 211 15.26 -26.37 23.13
CA ALA A 211 14.51 -27.08 22.11
C ALA A 211 14.59 -26.32 20.78
N ASP A 212 14.11 -26.95 19.71
CA ASP A 212 14.10 -26.36 18.38
C ASP A 212 13.38 -24.99 18.40
N ASN A 213 13.94 -24.02 17.66
CA ASN A 213 13.39 -22.66 17.55
C ASN A 213 11.86 -22.58 17.40
N PRO A 214 11.22 -23.28 16.44
CA PRO A 214 9.77 -23.17 16.27
C PRO A 214 8.97 -23.71 17.47
N LEU A 215 9.49 -24.71 18.18
CA LEU A 215 8.86 -25.22 19.40
C LEU A 215 8.98 -24.20 20.53
N VAL A 216 10.16 -23.63 20.73
CA VAL A 216 10.35 -22.57 21.74
C VAL A 216 9.41 -21.39 21.46
N THR A 217 9.30 -20.94 20.20
CA THR A 217 8.37 -19.89 19.81
C THR A 217 6.91 -20.27 20.11
N GLY A 218 6.50 -21.48 19.77
CA GLY A 218 5.14 -21.99 20.05
C GLY A 218 4.80 -22.04 21.54
N TYR A 219 5.73 -22.49 22.39
CA TYR A 219 5.52 -22.52 23.83
C TYR A 219 5.56 -21.12 24.47
N VAL A 220 6.43 -20.23 24.00
CA VAL A 220 6.45 -18.82 24.43
C VAL A 220 5.12 -18.14 24.10
N ALA A 221 4.56 -18.41 22.93
CA ALA A 221 3.22 -17.95 22.55
C ALA A 221 2.13 -18.54 23.46
N LYS A 222 2.10 -19.86 23.65
CA LYS A 222 1.11 -20.57 24.47
C LYS A 222 1.12 -20.09 25.94
N TYR A 223 2.28 -19.72 26.46
CA TYR A 223 2.48 -19.30 27.84
C TYR A 223 3.00 -17.85 27.93
N ALA A 224 2.47 -16.97 27.08
CA ALA A 224 2.86 -15.56 27.01
C ALA A 224 2.84 -14.89 28.39
N GLY A 225 3.92 -14.15 28.69
CA GLY A 225 4.12 -13.48 29.98
C GLY A 225 4.64 -14.37 31.11
N LYS A 226 4.73 -15.69 30.92
CA LYS A 226 5.34 -16.62 31.90
C LYS A 226 6.74 -17.07 31.50
N ILE A 227 6.99 -17.25 30.21
CA ILE A 227 8.29 -17.62 29.65
C ILE A 227 8.62 -16.73 28.45
N LYS A 228 9.90 -16.67 28.08
CA LYS A 228 10.41 -15.96 26.91
C LYS A 228 11.56 -16.75 26.29
N SER A 229 11.81 -16.52 25.00
CA SER A 229 13.04 -16.97 24.35
C SER A 229 14.21 -16.03 24.63
N VAL A 230 15.43 -16.55 24.62
CA VAL A 230 16.66 -15.75 24.77
C VAL A 230 17.68 -16.10 23.70
N GLY A 231 18.35 -15.06 23.19
CA GLY A 231 19.32 -15.19 22.11
C GLY A 231 18.69 -15.50 20.76
N LYS A 232 19.54 -15.91 19.82
CA LYS A 232 19.15 -16.46 18.51
C LYS A 232 19.33 -17.99 18.55
N PRO A 233 18.73 -18.73 17.62
CA PRO A 233 19.08 -20.13 17.42
C PRO A 233 20.59 -20.30 17.32
N PHE A 234 21.17 -21.20 18.11
CA PHE A 234 22.63 -21.33 18.26
C PHE A 234 23.23 -22.55 17.55
N THR A 235 22.38 -23.31 16.84
CA THR A 235 22.80 -24.35 15.90
C THR A 235 22.17 -24.11 14.53
N ASP A 236 22.75 -24.73 13.51
CA ASP A 236 22.22 -24.75 12.14
C ASP A 236 21.82 -26.20 11.82
N GLU A 237 20.54 -26.47 11.99
CA GLU A 237 19.95 -27.81 11.96
C GLU A 237 18.75 -27.80 11.02
N TYR A 238 18.57 -28.86 10.22
CA TYR A 238 17.48 -28.91 9.25
C TYR A 238 16.58 -30.11 9.51
N TYR A 239 15.27 -29.91 9.42
CA TYR A 239 14.31 -31.00 9.38
C TYR A 239 14.34 -31.71 8.03
N GLY A 240 14.13 -33.03 8.07
CA GLY A 240 13.94 -33.89 6.92
C GLY A 240 12.98 -35.02 7.24
N ILE A 241 12.27 -35.50 6.22
CA ILE A 241 11.39 -36.67 6.32
C ILE A 241 12.30 -37.90 6.29
N ALA A 242 12.28 -38.69 7.36
CA ALA A 242 13.06 -39.91 7.43
C ALA A 242 12.38 -41.02 6.63
N VAL A 243 13.14 -41.76 5.84
CA VAL A 243 12.68 -42.91 5.04
C VAL A 243 13.48 -44.14 5.46
N ARG A 244 12.81 -45.29 5.57
CA ARG A 244 13.52 -46.53 5.93
C ARG A 244 14.59 -46.87 4.89
N LYS A 245 15.71 -47.43 5.34
CA LYS A 245 16.82 -47.82 4.45
C LYS A 245 16.36 -48.80 3.39
N GLY A 246 16.89 -48.63 2.18
CA GLY A 246 16.64 -49.55 1.06
C GLY A 246 15.28 -49.37 0.37
N ALA A 247 14.64 -48.22 0.55
CA ALA A 247 13.40 -47.83 -0.14
C ALA A 247 13.60 -46.57 -1.03
N PRO A 248 14.51 -46.61 -2.04
CA PRO A 248 14.81 -45.45 -2.87
C PRO A 248 13.60 -44.90 -3.63
N GLU A 249 12.64 -45.75 -3.99
CA GLU A 249 11.41 -45.36 -4.67
C GLU A 249 10.48 -44.49 -3.81
N ILE A 250 10.48 -44.72 -2.49
CA ILE A 250 9.69 -43.93 -1.53
C ILE A 250 10.36 -42.57 -1.33
N LEU A 251 11.68 -42.56 -1.18
CA LEU A 251 12.46 -41.35 -1.04
C LEU A 251 12.35 -40.44 -2.27
N GLU A 252 12.44 -41.01 -3.47
CA GLU A 252 12.29 -40.27 -4.73
C GLU A 252 10.89 -39.66 -4.87
N ALA A 253 9.85 -40.41 -4.50
CA ALA A 253 8.47 -39.91 -4.51
C ALA A 253 8.27 -38.74 -3.53
N ILE A 254 8.81 -38.84 -2.31
CA ILE A 254 8.75 -37.78 -1.30
C ILE A 254 9.52 -36.54 -1.78
N ASN A 255 10.75 -36.69 -2.29
CA ASN A 255 11.53 -35.53 -2.77
C ASN A 255 10.90 -34.85 -3.98
N LYS A 256 10.29 -35.62 -4.89
CA LYS A 256 9.55 -35.05 -6.02
C LYS A 256 8.35 -34.22 -5.56
N GLY A 257 7.56 -34.73 -4.62
CA GLY A 257 6.42 -34.00 -4.04
C GLY A 257 6.87 -32.79 -3.25
N LEU A 258 7.90 -32.93 -2.41
CA LEU A 258 8.48 -31.85 -1.60
C LEU A 258 8.97 -30.71 -2.50
N LYS A 259 9.70 -31.04 -3.57
CA LYS A 259 10.13 -30.04 -4.56
C LYS A 259 8.94 -29.30 -5.18
N ALA A 260 7.87 -30.00 -5.55
CA ALA A 260 6.68 -29.36 -6.11
C ALA A 260 5.97 -28.45 -5.10
N VAL A 261 5.88 -28.86 -3.84
CA VAL A 261 5.34 -28.04 -2.74
C VAL A 261 6.20 -26.79 -2.52
N MET A 262 7.53 -26.91 -2.56
CA MET A 262 8.46 -25.77 -2.47
C MET A 262 8.33 -24.83 -3.66
N ASP A 263 8.34 -25.34 -4.90
CA ASP A 263 8.26 -24.54 -6.13
C ASP A 263 6.93 -23.77 -6.23
N LYS A 264 5.85 -24.28 -5.62
CA LYS A 264 4.54 -23.60 -5.52
C LYS A 264 4.41 -22.64 -4.34
N GLY A 265 5.45 -22.51 -3.51
CA GLY A 265 5.43 -21.68 -2.30
C GLY A 265 4.48 -22.18 -1.21
N LEU A 266 4.05 -23.46 -1.27
CA LEU A 266 3.10 -24.02 -0.31
C LEU A 266 3.74 -24.22 1.08
N ILE A 267 5.05 -24.47 1.16
CA ILE A 267 5.76 -24.53 2.45
C ILE A 267 5.60 -23.20 3.19
N ALA A 268 5.83 -22.06 2.53
CA ALA A 268 5.67 -20.74 3.16
C ALA A 268 4.22 -20.49 3.65
N GLN A 269 3.21 -20.99 2.94
CA GLN A 269 1.81 -20.91 3.38
C GLN A 269 1.56 -21.76 4.63
N LEU A 270 2.14 -22.97 4.68
CA LEU A 270 2.05 -23.84 5.85
C LEU A 270 2.82 -23.27 7.04
N GLU A 271 3.98 -22.67 6.81
CA GLU A 271 4.75 -21.95 7.85
C GLU A 271 3.92 -20.78 8.39
N GLN A 272 3.24 -20.02 7.54
CA GLN A 272 2.34 -18.96 7.99
C GLN A 272 1.14 -19.50 8.79
N LYS A 273 0.55 -20.61 8.34
CA LYS A 273 -0.61 -21.23 9.00
C LYS A 273 -0.26 -21.79 10.38
N TRP A 274 0.90 -22.44 10.50
CA TRP A 274 1.25 -23.25 11.67
C TRP A 274 2.39 -22.68 12.51
N LEU A 275 3.36 -22.00 11.90
CA LEU A 275 4.63 -21.59 12.54
C LEU A 275 4.76 -20.07 12.73
N ALA A 276 3.85 -19.27 12.16
CA ALA A 276 3.83 -17.83 12.40
C ALA A 276 3.69 -17.56 13.89
N ALA A 277 4.60 -16.74 14.44
CA ALA A 277 4.43 -16.25 15.80
C ALA A 277 3.08 -15.52 15.87
N PRO A 278 2.19 -15.84 16.83
CA PRO A 278 1.07 -14.97 17.08
C PRO A 278 1.60 -13.57 17.40
N PRO A 279 0.84 -12.51 17.07
CA PRO A 279 1.27 -11.14 17.34
C PRO A 279 1.70 -11.01 18.80
N ALA A 280 2.73 -10.19 19.07
CA ALA A 280 3.13 -9.88 20.42
C ALA A 280 1.89 -9.53 21.26
N ALA A 281 1.80 -10.05 22.49
CA ALA A 281 0.61 -9.91 23.32
C ALA A 281 0.12 -8.45 23.35
N GLY A 282 -1.07 -8.19 22.80
CA GLY A 282 -1.69 -6.86 22.73
C GLY A 282 -1.88 -6.27 21.33
N ILE A 283 -1.33 -6.85 20.27
CA ILE A 283 -1.57 -6.40 18.89
C ILE A 283 -2.87 -7.04 18.36
N PRO A 284 -3.90 -6.26 17.97
CA PRO A 284 -5.15 -6.80 17.41
C PRO A 284 -4.90 -7.61 16.13
N ALA A 285 -5.74 -8.61 15.83
CA ALA A 285 -5.72 -9.29 14.53
C ALA A 285 -6.13 -8.32 13.38
N PRO A 286 -5.69 -8.54 12.13
CA PRO A 286 -6.11 -7.71 11.01
C PRO A 286 -7.61 -7.88 10.76
N ASP A 287 -8.33 -6.77 10.61
CA ASP A 287 -9.75 -6.75 10.26
C ASP A 287 -9.93 -5.97 8.94
N PRO A 288 -10.00 -6.66 7.79
CA PRO A 288 -10.10 -5.99 6.49
C PRO A 288 -11.43 -5.24 6.29
N THR A 289 -12.41 -5.41 7.18
CA THR A 289 -13.68 -4.66 7.15
C THR A 289 -13.58 -3.26 7.73
N LYS A 290 -12.49 -2.96 8.46
CA LYS A 290 -12.21 -1.63 9.00
C LYS A 290 -11.89 -0.65 7.89
N LYS A 291 -12.38 0.58 8.04
CA LYS A 291 -12.03 1.68 7.13
C LYS A 291 -10.56 2.04 7.28
N SER A 292 -10.11 2.22 8.52
CA SER A 292 -8.72 2.50 8.85
C SER A 292 -7.79 1.40 8.33
N LEU A 293 -6.86 1.77 7.46
CA LEU A 293 -5.82 0.88 6.96
C LEU A 293 -4.83 0.57 8.07
N VAL A 294 -4.34 1.60 8.78
CA VAL A 294 -3.47 1.40 9.94
C VAL A 294 -4.28 0.79 11.07
N ARG A 295 -3.75 -0.28 11.65
CA ARG A 295 -4.34 -1.08 12.73
C ARG A 295 -3.65 -0.83 14.06
N TYR A 296 -2.32 -0.77 14.04
CA TYR A 296 -1.49 -0.64 15.22
C TYR A 296 -0.13 -0.09 14.84
N ILE A 297 0.49 0.66 15.76
CA ILE A 297 1.85 1.16 15.61
C ILE A 297 2.61 0.81 16.88
N GLU A 298 3.73 0.12 16.71
CA GLU A 298 4.56 -0.39 17.79
C GLU A 298 5.90 0.34 17.83
N LYS A 299 6.27 0.82 19.02
CA LYS A 299 7.65 1.15 19.34
C LYS A 299 8.39 -0.13 19.69
N VAL A 300 9.25 -0.63 18.80
CA VAL A 300 10.10 -1.78 19.10
C VAL A 300 11.28 -1.34 19.98
N ASP A 301 11.93 -0.25 19.59
CA ASP A 301 12.96 0.46 20.35
C ASP A 301 13.02 1.94 19.90
N ASP A 302 13.99 2.72 20.39
CA ASP A 302 14.12 4.15 20.05
C ASP A 302 14.36 4.44 18.56
N TYR A 303 14.81 3.46 17.78
CA TYR A 303 15.13 3.60 16.36
C TYR A 303 14.47 2.53 15.49
N THR A 304 13.45 1.83 16.01
CA THR A 304 12.71 0.82 15.26
C THR A 304 11.22 0.97 15.52
N VAL A 305 10.44 1.21 14.46
CA VAL A 305 8.98 1.33 14.51
C VAL A 305 8.35 0.29 13.60
N LYS A 306 7.29 -0.38 14.08
CA LYS A 306 6.48 -1.26 13.24
C LYS A 306 5.09 -0.67 13.03
N ILE A 307 4.60 -0.70 11.79
CA ILE A 307 3.24 -0.33 11.42
C ILE A 307 2.52 -1.59 10.94
N TYR A 308 1.38 -1.86 11.56
CA TYR A 308 0.51 -2.99 11.24
C TYR A 308 -0.71 -2.48 10.49
N LEU A 309 -1.06 -3.13 9.39
CA LEU A 309 -2.20 -2.80 8.54
C LEU A 309 -3.34 -3.80 8.74
N ASN A 310 -4.58 -3.36 8.49
CA ASN A 310 -5.79 -4.18 8.49
C ASN A 310 -5.98 -4.97 7.20
N ARG A 311 -5.40 -4.48 6.09
CA ARG A 311 -5.48 -5.06 4.76
C ARG A 311 -4.25 -4.65 3.95
N LEU A 312 -4.01 -5.35 2.86
CA LEU A 312 -2.94 -5.03 1.92
C LEU A 312 -3.18 -3.65 1.31
N ASP A 313 -2.10 -2.88 1.17
CA ASP A 313 -2.06 -1.66 0.38
C ASP A 313 -0.79 -1.64 -0.47
N VAL A 314 -0.95 -1.95 -1.75
CA VAL A 314 0.16 -2.09 -2.71
C VAL A 314 0.90 -0.78 -2.99
N ALA A 315 0.33 0.36 -2.58
CA ALA A 315 0.92 1.68 -2.73
C ALA A 315 1.34 2.31 -1.38
N PHE A 316 1.38 1.53 -0.29
CA PHE A 316 1.67 2.05 1.06
C PHE A 316 3.01 2.81 1.14
N ALA A 317 4.07 2.29 0.50
CA ALA A 317 5.36 2.96 0.45
C ALA A 317 5.30 4.31 -0.27
N GLN A 318 4.61 4.37 -1.42
CA GLN A 318 4.42 5.59 -2.19
C GLN A 318 3.61 6.63 -1.41
N LYS A 319 2.55 6.18 -0.72
CA LYS A 319 1.72 7.02 0.15
C LYS A 319 2.55 7.62 1.30
N LEU A 320 3.40 6.82 1.95
CA LEU A 320 4.30 7.31 3.00
C LEU A 320 5.41 8.23 2.50
N ALA A 321 5.79 8.15 1.23
CA ALA A 321 6.76 9.06 0.61
C ALA A 321 6.14 10.43 0.26
N PHE A 322 4.82 10.55 0.30
CA PHE A 322 4.12 11.79 0.00
C PHE A 322 4.32 12.85 1.10
N GLY A 323 4.46 14.11 0.68
CA GLY A 323 4.88 15.22 1.55
C GLY A 323 3.95 15.51 2.74
N ALA A 324 2.66 15.13 2.65
CA ALA A 324 1.71 15.25 3.76
C ALA A 324 2.13 14.46 5.02
N PHE A 325 2.97 13.42 4.86
CA PHE A 325 3.45 12.58 5.98
C PHE A 325 4.90 12.87 6.35
N ALA A 326 5.37 14.09 6.06
CA ALA A 326 6.63 14.59 6.58
C ALA A 326 6.49 15.00 8.06
N PHE A 327 7.53 14.78 8.86
CA PHE A 327 7.43 14.94 10.32
C PHE A 327 7.73 16.36 10.79
N LEU A 328 6.86 16.83 11.68
CA LEU A 328 7.08 18.00 12.50
C LEU A 328 7.61 17.59 13.88
N SER A 329 8.41 18.48 14.50
CA SER A 329 8.87 18.29 15.88
C SER A 329 7.67 18.17 16.84
N PRO A 330 7.60 17.12 17.68
CA PRO A 330 6.58 17.03 18.72
C PRO A 330 6.57 18.25 19.65
N GLU A 331 7.71 18.89 19.89
CA GLU A 331 7.78 20.06 20.77
C GLU A 331 7.14 21.30 20.13
N VAL A 332 7.29 21.52 18.83
CA VAL A 332 6.59 22.62 18.16
C VAL A 332 5.08 22.37 18.10
N ILE A 333 4.67 21.13 17.87
CA ILE A 333 3.25 20.75 17.88
C ILE A 333 2.65 21.00 19.27
N LYS A 334 3.32 20.56 20.35
CA LYS A 334 2.86 20.79 21.73
C LYS A 334 2.81 22.28 22.07
N LYS A 335 3.82 23.06 21.68
CA LYS A 335 3.88 24.50 21.91
C LYS A 335 2.66 25.24 21.37
N TYR A 336 2.15 24.83 20.20
CA TYR A 336 0.97 25.40 19.57
C TYR A 336 -0.29 24.54 19.73
N GLU A 337 -0.26 23.56 20.65
CA GLU A 337 -1.35 22.66 20.96
C GLU A 337 -1.98 21.95 19.73
N GLY A 338 -1.18 21.68 18.70
CA GLY A 338 -1.60 20.99 17.48
C GLY A 338 -2.31 21.85 16.42
N GLY A 339 -2.49 23.14 16.66
CA GLY A 339 -3.10 24.11 15.74
C GLY A 339 -2.50 25.50 15.92
N GLY A 340 -3.34 26.54 16.01
CA GLY A 340 -2.88 27.90 16.29
C GLY A 340 -1.88 28.40 15.25
N ASP A 341 -0.72 28.91 15.68
CA ASP A 341 0.33 29.42 14.80
C ASP A 341 1.24 28.33 14.21
N LEU A 342 0.97 27.03 14.44
CA LEU A 342 1.77 25.91 13.91
C LEU A 342 1.91 26.00 12.38
N PHE A 343 0.83 26.31 11.68
CA PHE A 343 0.79 26.45 10.21
C PHE A 343 1.75 27.52 9.65
N LYS A 344 2.34 28.38 10.49
CA LYS A 344 3.33 29.40 10.10
C LYS A 344 4.71 29.17 10.70
N ASN A 345 4.85 28.19 11.59
CA ASN A 345 6.06 27.96 12.38
C ASN A 345 6.51 26.48 12.30
N PRO A 346 6.79 25.95 11.09
CA PRO A 346 7.21 24.56 10.96
C PRO A 346 8.60 24.34 11.56
N VAL A 347 8.78 23.21 12.23
CA VAL A 347 10.08 22.74 12.74
C VAL A 347 10.27 21.30 12.27
N GLY A 348 11.23 21.10 11.39
CA GLY A 348 11.48 19.84 10.69
C GLY A 348 12.92 19.39 10.76
N THR A 349 13.25 18.36 9.97
CA THR A 349 14.61 17.83 9.83
C THR A 349 15.26 18.20 8.50
N GLY A 350 14.55 18.94 7.64
CA GLY A 350 14.93 19.18 6.25
C GLY A 350 16.17 20.05 6.04
N PRO A 351 16.60 20.20 4.78
CA PRO A 351 17.82 20.93 4.39
C PRO A 351 17.76 22.43 4.70
N PHE A 352 16.57 23.02 4.74
CA PHE A 352 16.38 24.44 5.00
C PHE A 352 15.46 24.68 6.21
N MET A 353 15.49 25.91 6.72
CA MET A 353 14.64 26.43 7.78
C MET A 353 13.93 27.68 7.28
N LEU A 354 12.67 27.87 7.70
CA LEU A 354 11.95 29.11 7.43
C LEU A 354 12.61 30.27 8.20
N LYS A 355 13.00 31.33 7.49
CA LYS A 355 13.50 32.58 8.09
C LYS A 355 12.41 33.63 8.17
N GLU A 356 11.66 33.80 7.09
CA GLU A 356 10.62 34.83 6.98
C GLU A 356 9.56 34.39 5.98
N TRP A 357 8.31 34.71 6.27
CA TRP A 357 7.19 34.62 5.33
C TRP A 357 6.45 35.96 5.30
N ILE A 358 6.44 36.58 4.12
CA ILE A 358 5.63 37.76 3.81
C ILE A 358 4.49 37.29 2.91
N PRO A 359 3.25 37.22 3.42
CA PRO A 359 2.13 36.67 2.67
C PRO A 359 1.92 37.36 1.33
N GLU A 360 1.60 36.56 0.31
CA GLU A 360 1.36 36.98 -1.09
C GLU A 360 2.57 37.66 -1.79
N ASP A 361 3.76 37.65 -1.17
CA ASP A 361 5.00 38.22 -1.74
C ASP A 361 6.10 37.16 -1.80
N ARG A 362 6.60 36.68 -0.65
CA ARG A 362 7.71 35.71 -0.62
C ARG A 362 7.89 34.98 0.70
N MET A 363 8.52 33.80 0.62
CA MET A 363 9.19 33.13 1.73
C MET A 363 10.71 33.12 1.52
N THR A 364 11.46 33.36 2.59
CA THR A 364 12.91 33.19 2.61
C THR A 364 13.27 32.02 3.51
N LEU A 365 14.01 31.06 2.96
CA LEU A 365 14.53 29.90 3.66
C LEU A 365 16.06 29.99 3.75
N VAL A 366 16.63 29.51 4.86
CA VAL A 366 18.08 29.47 5.11
C VAL A 366 18.54 28.04 5.42
N PRO A 367 19.80 27.67 5.17
CA PRO A 367 20.31 26.35 5.47
C PRO A 367 20.07 25.92 6.91
N ASN A 368 19.65 24.67 7.11
CA ASN A 368 19.67 24.02 8.40
C ASN A 368 21.14 23.66 8.74
N PRO A 369 21.75 24.30 9.76
CA PRO A 369 23.15 24.05 10.10
C PRO A 369 23.40 22.64 10.66
N ASN A 370 22.34 21.95 11.09
CA ASN A 370 22.38 20.60 11.63
C ASN A 370 21.85 19.54 10.65
N TYR A 371 21.75 19.87 9.35
CA TYR A 371 21.20 18.94 8.38
C TYR A 371 22.05 17.68 8.23
N TRP A 372 21.42 16.53 8.47
CA TRP A 372 22.09 15.22 8.46
C TRP A 372 22.51 14.79 7.05
N GLY A 373 21.84 15.28 6.00
CA GLY A 373 22.11 14.95 4.60
C GLY A 373 23.23 15.78 3.94
N GLY A 374 23.91 16.64 4.70
CA GLY A 374 24.97 17.54 4.22
C GLY A 374 24.43 18.91 3.79
N ALA A 375 25.09 19.97 4.26
CA ALA A 375 24.58 21.34 4.13
C ALA A 375 24.28 21.75 2.67
N PRO A 376 23.13 22.39 2.40
CA PRO A 376 22.87 23.00 1.10
C PRO A 376 23.93 24.02 0.71
N LYS A 377 24.17 24.17 -0.60
CA LYS A 377 25.16 25.12 -1.12
C LYS A 377 24.65 26.56 -1.16
N LEU A 378 23.34 26.75 -1.22
CA LEU A 378 22.70 28.07 -1.16
C LEU A 378 22.74 28.60 0.27
N LYS A 379 22.94 29.91 0.45
CA LYS A 379 22.73 30.59 1.74
C LYS A 379 21.30 31.09 1.92
N ASN A 380 20.59 31.35 0.82
CA ASN A 380 19.16 31.65 0.85
C ASN A 380 18.44 30.96 -0.31
N LEU A 381 17.25 30.48 -0.04
CA LEU A 381 16.26 30.08 -1.03
C LEU A 381 15.05 31.00 -0.86
N VAL A 382 14.71 31.77 -1.88
CA VAL A 382 13.56 32.67 -1.88
C VAL A 382 12.49 32.09 -2.80
N LEU A 383 11.32 31.81 -2.25
CA LEU A 383 10.13 31.40 -2.99
C LEU A 383 9.25 32.64 -3.14
N ARG A 384 9.13 33.17 -4.36
CA ARG A 384 8.46 34.45 -4.66
C ARG A 384 7.13 34.21 -5.37
N VAL A 385 6.06 34.82 -4.87
CA VAL A 385 4.71 34.69 -5.44
C VAL A 385 4.55 35.68 -6.58
N ILE A 386 4.30 35.17 -7.78
CA ILE A 386 3.98 35.96 -8.98
C ILE A 386 2.86 35.22 -9.72
N LYS A 387 1.62 35.69 -9.57
CA LYS A 387 0.41 34.98 -10.02
C LYS A 387 0.36 34.77 -11.53
N GLU A 388 0.61 35.84 -12.29
CA GLU A 388 0.49 35.81 -13.74
C GLU A 388 1.69 35.13 -14.42
N ALA A 389 1.43 34.06 -15.18
CA ALA A 389 2.47 33.27 -15.84
C ALA A 389 3.37 34.08 -16.81
N PRO A 390 2.82 34.97 -17.67
CA PRO A 390 3.66 35.81 -18.52
C PRO A 390 4.54 36.79 -17.72
N ALA A 391 4.06 37.27 -16.56
CA ALA A 391 4.85 38.16 -15.71
C ALA A 391 6.06 37.44 -15.08
N ARG A 392 5.92 36.15 -14.75
CA ARG A 392 7.06 35.33 -14.29
C ARG A 392 8.18 35.27 -15.33
N LEU A 393 7.84 35.05 -16.62
CA LEU A 393 8.86 35.01 -17.66
C LEU A 393 9.55 36.37 -17.84
N LEU A 394 8.79 37.47 -17.81
CA LEU A 394 9.35 38.82 -17.91
C LEU A 394 10.33 39.13 -16.77
N GLU A 395 10.00 38.74 -15.53
CA GLU A 395 10.90 38.90 -14.37
C GLU A 395 12.15 38.01 -14.50
N LEU A 396 12.01 36.78 -15.01
CA LEU A 396 13.16 35.90 -15.27
C LEU A 396 14.11 36.49 -16.31
N GLN A 397 13.57 37.04 -17.40
CA GLN A 397 14.35 37.70 -18.45
C GLN A 397 15.00 39.01 -17.96
N ALA A 398 14.35 39.71 -17.04
CA ALA A 398 14.92 40.89 -16.36
C ALA A 398 16.01 40.53 -15.34
N GLY A 399 16.16 39.24 -14.98
CA GLY A 399 17.14 38.76 -14.01
C GLY A 399 16.79 39.07 -12.55
N THR A 400 15.54 39.43 -12.27
CA THR A 400 15.04 39.69 -10.90
C THR A 400 14.67 38.40 -10.17
N ILE A 401 14.50 37.29 -10.90
CA ILE A 401 14.35 35.92 -10.40
C ILE A 401 15.30 34.99 -11.15
N ASP A 402 15.50 33.77 -10.64
CA ASP A 402 16.41 32.76 -11.18
C ASP A 402 15.72 31.60 -11.86
N GLY A 403 14.48 31.34 -11.47
CA GLY A 403 13.63 30.36 -12.12
C GLY A 403 12.17 30.63 -11.84
N LEU A 404 11.32 29.99 -12.64
CA LEU A 404 9.87 30.06 -12.54
C LEU A 404 9.26 28.69 -12.73
N ASP A 405 8.12 28.48 -12.06
CA ASP A 405 7.21 27.37 -12.32
C ASP A 405 6.10 27.74 -13.31
N ASN A 406 5.49 26.71 -13.90
CA ASN A 406 4.29 26.81 -14.73
C ASN A 406 4.42 27.87 -15.84
N LEU A 407 5.39 27.69 -16.74
CA LEU A 407 5.53 28.51 -17.95
C LEU A 407 4.22 28.51 -18.75
N ALA A 408 3.80 29.69 -19.23
CA ALA A 408 2.59 29.80 -20.03
C ALA A 408 2.76 29.04 -21.37
N PRO A 409 1.71 28.37 -21.88
CA PRO A 409 1.79 27.62 -23.14
C PRO A 409 2.37 28.43 -24.32
N ASP A 410 1.93 29.67 -24.48
CA ASP A 410 2.35 30.56 -25.58
C ASP A 410 3.80 31.05 -25.44
N ASP A 411 4.39 30.93 -24.25
CA ASP A 411 5.73 31.44 -23.92
C ASP A 411 6.84 30.39 -24.10
N PHE A 412 6.51 29.12 -24.35
CA PHE A 412 7.49 28.06 -24.61
C PHE A 412 8.48 28.40 -25.74
N PRO A 413 8.04 28.85 -26.93
CA PRO A 413 8.95 29.22 -28.00
C PRO A 413 9.89 30.37 -27.61
N THR A 414 9.38 31.36 -26.87
CA THR A 414 10.17 32.50 -26.39
C THR A 414 11.24 32.05 -25.41
N ALA A 415 10.89 31.25 -24.41
CA ALA A 415 11.82 30.77 -23.40
C ALA A 415 12.88 29.81 -23.99
N GLN A 416 12.50 28.96 -24.95
CA GLN A 416 13.43 28.04 -25.63
C GLN A 416 14.41 28.76 -26.56
N ALA A 417 14.00 29.89 -27.14
CA ALA A 417 14.85 30.69 -28.01
C ALA A 417 15.85 31.59 -27.24
N ASP A 418 15.61 31.84 -25.95
CA ASP A 418 16.48 32.68 -25.13
C ASP A 418 17.78 31.94 -24.75
N PRO A 419 18.97 32.39 -25.22
CA PRO A 419 20.22 31.70 -24.95
C PRO A 419 20.65 31.72 -23.48
N ASN A 420 20.02 32.55 -22.63
CA ASN A 420 20.32 32.67 -21.20
C ASN A 420 19.44 31.76 -20.34
N LEU A 421 18.42 31.12 -20.91
CA LEU A 421 17.48 30.28 -20.20
C LEU A 421 17.73 28.79 -20.47
N GLN A 422 17.27 27.97 -19.55
CA GLN A 422 17.15 26.52 -19.68
C GLN A 422 15.72 26.14 -19.32
N VAL A 423 15.05 25.41 -20.23
CA VAL A 423 13.66 25.00 -20.09
C VAL A 423 13.62 23.50 -19.83
N PHE A 424 12.98 23.11 -18.74
CA PHE A 424 12.67 21.74 -18.39
C PHE A 424 11.19 21.47 -18.60
N THR A 425 10.87 20.30 -19.14
CA THR A 425 9.50 19.82 -19.31
C THR A 425 9.26 18.66 -18.37
N ARG A 426 8.20 18.74 -17.55
CA ARG A 426 7.82 17.63 -16.66
C ARG A 426 6.97 16.60 -17.42
N PRO A 427 7.07 15.31 -17.07
CA PRO A 427 6.11 14.31 -17.51
C PRO A 427 4.67 14.74 -17.18
N PRO A 428 3.69 14.47 -18.04
CA PRO A 428 2.32 14.92 -17.85
C PRO A 428 1.56 13.99 -16.89
N PHE A 429 1.99 13.90 -15.64
CA PHE A 429 1.40 13.07 -14.58
C PHE A 429 0.10 13.69 -14.04
N ASN A 430 -0.80 14.03 -14.95
CA ASN A 430 -2.12 14.57 -14.67
C ASN A 430 -3.10 14.22 -15.79
N ILE A 431 -4.39 14.38 -15.52
CA ILE A 431 -5.46 14.21 -16.49
C ILE A 431 -6.44 15.39 -16.35
N GLY A 432 -6.75 16.05 -17.46
CA GLY A 432 -7.92 16.91 -17.60
C GLY A 432 -9.03 16.12 -18.29
N TYR A 433 -10.22 16.10 -17.71
CA TYR A 433 -11.35 15.34 -18.23
C TYR A 433 -12.67 16.13 -18.21
N LEU A 434 -13.63 15.65 -18.98
CA LEU A 434 -15.04 16.03 -18.88
C LEU A 434 -15.80 14.90 -18.19
N GLY A 435 -16.20 15.10 -16.95
CA GLY A 435 -17.00 14.15 -16.19
C GLY A 435 -18.45 14.13 -16.64
N ILE A 436 -19.07 12.94 -16.56
CA ILE A 436 -20.46 12.71 -16.96
C ILE A 436 -21.19 12.02 -15.80
N ASN A 437 -22.14 12.71 -15.17
CA ASN A 437 -22.90 12.14 -14.08
C ASN A 437 -24.06 11.28 -14.60
N ARG A 438 -23.92 9.96 -14.46
CA ARG A 438 -24.91 9.00 -14.98
C ARG A 438 -26.18 8.92 -14.15
N ALA A 439 -26.26 9.58 -13.01
CA ALA A 439 -27.50 9.68 -12.24
C ALA A 439 -28.53 10.59 -12.93
N HIS A 440 -28.12 11.44 -13.88
CA HIS A 440 -28.96 12.45 -14.50
C HIS A 440 -29.32 12.06 -15.95
N PRO A 441 -30.59 11.71 -16.24
CA PRO A 441 -30.99 11.42 -17.62
C PRO A 441 -30.87 12.66 -18.53
N PRO A 442 -30.42 12.51 -19.79
CA PRO A 442 -30.22 11.25 -20.50
C PRO A 442 -28.79 10.68 -20.44
N LEU A 443 -27.94 11.15 -19.51
CA LEU A 443 -26.53 10.74 -19.39
C LEU A 443 -26.39 9.30 -18.84
N ASP A 444 -27.46 8.73 -18.31
CA ASP A 444 -27.57 7.32 -17.92
C ASP A 444 -27.39 6.35 -19.11
N LYS A 445 -27.74 6.79 -20.33
CA LYS A 445 -27.65 5.99 -21.56
C LYS A 445 -26.23 5.95 -22.12
N LEU A 446 -25.74 4.74 -22.39
CA LEU A 446 -24.38 4.53 -22.94
C LEU A 446 -24.19 5.25 -24.28
N GLU A 447 -25.14 5.15 -25.20
CA GLU A 447 -25.07 5.80 -26.51
C GLU A 447 -24.94 7.33 -26.41
N VAL A 448 -25.56 7.96 -25.41
CA VAL A 448 -25.44 9.41 -25.18
C VAL A 448 -24.02 9.76 -24.74
N ARG A 449 -23.43 8.99 -23.82
CA ARG A 449 -22.05 9.22 -23.36
C ARG A 449 -21.02 8.99 -24.47
N GLN A 450 -21.20 7.94 -25.26
CA GLN A 450 -20.37 7.68 -26.44
C GLN A 450 -20.50 8.79 -27.49
N ALA A 451 -21.71 9.35 -27.67
CA ALA A 451 -21.90 10.50 -28.53
C ALA A 451 -21.16 11.73 -28.03
N ILE A 452 -21.22 12.02 -26.73
CA ILE A 452 -20.46 13.11 -26.09
C ILE A 452 -18.96 12.93 -26.33
N ALA A 453 -18.43 11.72 -26.12
CA ALA A 453 -17.01 11.43 -26.33
C ALA A 453 -16.54 11.65 -27.78
N GLN A 454 -17.39 11.31 -28.77
CA GLN A 454 -17.09 11.53 -30.19
C GLN A 454 -17.40 12.94 -30.67
N ALA A 455 -18.20 13.72 -29.94
CA ALA A 455 -18.54 15.09 -30.30
C ALA A 455 -17.40 16.08 -30.04
N ILE A 456 -16.45 15.77 -29.15
CA ILE A 456 -15.41 16.69 -28.68
C ILE A 456 -14.14 16.53 -29.53
N ASN A 457 -13.67 17.61 -30.15
CA ASN A 457 -12.43 17.63 -30.93
C ASN A 457 -11.23 17.91 -30.02
N LYS A 458 -10.78 16.85 -29.33
CA LYS A 458 -9.68 16.91 -28.36
C LYS A 458 -8.38 17.39 -29.00
N GLU A 459 -8.09 16.94 -30.23
CA GLU A 459 -6.89 17.34 -30.98
C GLU A 459 -6.87 18.85 -31.24
N ALA A 460 -8.02 19.43 -31.62
CA ALA A 460 -8.12 20.88 -31.84
C ALA A 460 -7.97 21.68 -30.53
N ILE A 461 -8.59 21.21 -29.44
CA ILE A 461 -8.50 21.84 -28.11
C ILE A 461 -7.04 21.83 -27.63
N VAL A 462 -6.39 20.66 -27.62
CA VAL A 462 -5.01 20.52 -27.15
C VAL A 462 -4.06 21.35 -28.01
N LYS A 463 -4.17 21.28 -29.33
CA LYS A 463 -3.32 22.07 -30.23
C LYS A 463 -3.46 23.58 -30.04
N ALA A 464 -4.65 24.07 -29.72
CA ALA A 464 -4.92 25.51 -29.65
C ALA A 464 -4.63 26.13 -28.27
N LEU A 465 -4.73 25.36 -27.19
CA LEU A 465 -4.77 25.90 -25.81
C LEU A 465 -3.66 25.36 -24.89
N TYR A 466 -2.82 24.44 -25.36
CA TYR A 466 -1.80 23.75 -24.57
C TYR A 466 -0.42 23.83 -25.23
N PRO A 467 0.67 23.65 -24.45
CA PRO A 467 2.01 23.64 -25.03
C PRO A 467 2.17 22.45 -25.98
N PRO A 468 3.10 22.52 -26.96
CA PRO A 468 3.34 21.43 -27.92
C PRO A 468 3.71 20.08 -27.30
N THR A 469 4.11 20.07 -26.04
CA THR A 469 4.47 18.88 -25.26
C THR A 469 3.27 18.21 -24.58
N ALA A 470 2.11 18.87 -24.51
CA ALA A 470 0.90 18.26 -23.97
C ALA A 470 0.39 17.13 -24.88
N MET A 471 -0.28 16.15 -24.27
CA MET A 471 -0.77 14.96 -24.97
C MET A 471 -2.29 14.93 -24.96
N VAL A 472 -2.90 14.55 -26.09
CA VAL A 472 -4.33 14.21 -26.14
C VAL A 472 -4.53 12.94 -25.33
N ALA A 473 -5.36 13.01 -24.28
CA ALA A 473 -5.55 11.87 -23.40
C ALA A 473 -6.45 10.80 -24.05
N THR A 474 -6.05 9.54 -23.92
CA THR A 474 -6.82 8.38 -24.44
C THR A 474 -7.58 7.64 -23.35
N GLN A 475 -7.13 7.75 -22.11
CA GLN A 475 -7.66 7.05 -20.93
C GLN A 475 -7.47 7.91 -19.66
N PHE A 476 -7.98 7.44 -18.52
CA PHE A 476 -7.94 8.18 -17.26
C PHE A 476 -6.53 8.25 -16.66
N ILE A 477 -5.77 7.16 -16.69
CA ILE A 477 -4.40 7.11 -16.19
C ILE A 477 -3.44 7.73 -17.21
N PRO A 478 -2.62 8.73 -16.84
CA PRO A 478 -1.63 9.31 -17.76
C PRO A 478 -0.48 8.33 -18.07
N PRO A 479 0.19 8.49 -19.24
CA PRO A 479 1.38 7.71 -19.55
C PRO A 479 2.48 7.87 -18.48
N GLY A 480 3.19 6.79 -18.17
CA GLY A 480 4.29 6.78 -17.19
C GLY A 480 3.87 6.52 -15.73
N ILE A 481 2.57 6.40 -15.46
CA ILE A 481 2.04 5.92 -14.18
C ILE A 481 1.81 4.40 -14.26
N PHE A 482 2.18 3.66 -13.22
CA PHE A 482 1.92 2.22 -13.16
C PHE A 482 0.42 1.93 -13.27
N GLY A 483 0.03 0.92 -14.07
CA GLY A 483 -1.36 0.61 -14.40
C GLY A 483 -1.92 1.35 -15.61
N HIS A 484 -1.17 2.27 -16.24
CA HIS A 484 -1.51 2.77 -17.58
C HIS A 484 -1.56 1.60 -18.59
N SER A 485 -2.51 1.60 -19.51
CA SER A 485 -2.66 0.54 -20.50
C SER A 485 -2.30 1.01 -21.92
N ASP A 486 -1.34 0.35 -22.56
CA ASP A 486 -1.00 0.63 -23.97
C ASP A 486 -2.09 0.14 -24.96
N ASN A 487 -3.06 -0.64 -24.49
CA ASN A 487 -4.09 -1.27 -25.30
C ASN A 487 -5.34 -0.38 -25.48
N VAL A 488 -5.49 0.67 -24.68
CA VAL A 488 -6.69 1.51 -24.68
C VAL A 488 -6.59 2.61 -25.73
N LYS A 489 -7.56 2.59 -26.66
CA LYS A 489 -7.68 3.61 -27.72
C LYS A 489 -8.74 4.63 -27.34
N GLY A 490 -8.38 5.91 -27.43
CA GLY A 490 -9.30 7.03 -27.23
C GLY A 490 -10.46 7.02 -28.23
N TRP A 491 -11.62 7.54 -27.83
CA TRP A 491 -12.70 7.87 -28.75
C TRP A 491 -12.23 8.97 -29.71
N ALA A 492 -12.30 8.70 -31.02
CA ALA A 492 -11.93 9.64 -32.06
C ALA A 492 -13.05 10.68 -32.28
N TYR A 493 -12.66 11.90 -32.64
CA TYR A 493 -13.62 12.95 -33.02
C TYR A 493 -14.42 12.54 -34.27
N ASN A 494 -15.72 12.36 -34.12
CA ASN A 494 -16.66 12.02 -35.19
C ASN A 494 -18.07 12.56 -34.89
N PRO A 495 -18.37 13.81 -35.25
CA PRO A 495 -19.65 14.44 -34.95
C PRO A 495 -20.83 13.80 -35.69
N ASP A 496 -20.61 13.18 -36.85
CA ASP A 496 -21.66 12.46 -37.58
C ASP A 496 -22.06 11.19 -36.84
N LYS A 497 -21.07 10.42 -36.35
CA LYS A 497 -21.34 9.23 -35.54
C LYS A 497 -21.97 9.58 -34.20
N ALA A 498 -21.58 10.71 -33.59
CA ALA A 498 -22.24 11.22 -32.40
C ALA A 498 -23.74 11.50 -32.63
N LYS A 499 -24.11 12.13 -33.76
CA LYS A 499 -25.53 12.34 -34.13
C LYS A 499 -26.28 11.02 -34.34
N GLU A 500 -25.67 10.03 -34.99
CA GLU A 500 -26.26 8.69 -35.13
C GLU A 500 -26.54 8.02 -33.79
N LEU A 501 -25.58 8.11 -32.85
CA LEU A 501 -25.73 7.57 -31.50
C LEU A 501 -26.82 8.30 -30.71
N LEU A 502 -26.89 9.62 -30.80
CA LEU A 502 -27.97 10.42 -30.19
C LEU A 502 -29.34 10.03 -30.76
N ALA A 503 -29.46 9.87 -32.08
CA ALA A 503 -30.70 9.41 -32.70
C ALA A 503 -31.10 8.01 -32.22
N LYS A 504 -30.15 7.06 -32.14
CA LYS A 504 -30.38 5.72 -31.58
C LYS A 504 -30.82 5.76 -30.12
N ALA A 505 -30.31 6.70 -29.34
CA ALA A 505 -30.68 6.90 -27.94
C ALA A 505 -32.06 7.57 -27.75
N GLY A 506 -32.71 8.01 -28.84
CA GLY A 506 -34.00 8.71 -28.82
C GLY A 506 -33.90 10.24 -28.83
N PHE A 507 -32.73 10.81 -29.13
CA PHE A 507 -32.45 12.25 -29.17
C PHE A 507 -31.96 12.73 -30.55
N PRO A 508 -32.71 12.51 -31.65
CA PRO A 508 -32.27 12.90 -33.00
C PRO A 508 -32.08 14.40 -33.18
N ASN A 509 -32.72 15.22 -32.33
CA ASN A 509 -32.58 16.68 -32.30
C ASN A 509 -31.73 17.17 -31.12
N GLY A 510 -31.03 16.25 -30.44
CA GLY A 510 -30.26 16.52 -29.23
C GLY A 510 -31.12 16.84 -27.99
N PHE A 511 -30.52 17.51 -27.01
CA PHE A 511 -31.13 17.84 -25.71
C PHE A 511 -30.40 19.01 -25.04
N LYS A 512 -30.99 19.55 -23.96
CA LYS A 512 -30.37 20.58 -23.12
C LYS A 512 -29.73 19.96 -21.88
N THR A 513 -28.61 20.51 -21.44
CA THR A 513 -27.89 20.08 -20.22
C THR A 513 -27.06 21.24 -19.65
N THR A 514 -26.33 20.98 -18.57
CA THR A 514 -25.38 21.93 -17.99
C THR A 514 -23.93 21.45 -18.17
N LEU A 515 -23.01 22.39 -18.39
CA LEU A 515 -21.57 22.17 -18.42
C LEU A 515 -20.91 23.00 -17.34
N TRP A 516 -20.46 22.36 -16.29
CA TRP A 516 -19.83 23.04 -15.16
C TRP A 516 -18.35 23.28 -15.47
N VAL A 517 -17.95 24.55 -15.52
CA VAL A 517 -16.58 24.97 -15.82
C VAL A 517 -15.92 25.50 -14.55
N MET A 518 -14.75 24.96 -14.22
CA MET A 518 -14.00 25.36 -13.03
C MET A 518 -13.51 26.83 -13.10
N PRO A 519 -13.52 27.57 -11.98
CA PRO A 519 -13.22 29.01 -11.94
C PRO A 519 -11.71 29.34 -11.87
N VAL A 520 -10.87 28.35 -11.55
CA VAL A 520 -9.44 28.55 -11.24
C VAL A 520 -8.55 27.77 -12.21
N SER A 521 -7.36 28.32 -12.48
CA SER A 521 -6.32 27.63 -13.24
C SER A 521 -5.75 26.47 -12.45
N ARG A 522 -5.60 25.31 -13.08
CA ARG A 522 -4.92 24.12 -12.54
C ARG A 522 -4.04 23.53 -13.63
N GLY A 523 -3.00 22.77 -13.26
CA GLY A 523 -2.05 22.27 -14.24
C GLY A 523 -2.65 21.40 -15.35
N TYR A 524 -3.82 20.76 -15.17
CA TYR A 524 -4.51 20.04 -16.24
C TYR A 524 -5.43 20.93 -17.12
N TYR A 525 -5.91 22.06 -16.60
CA TYR A 525 -6.70 23.07 -17.31
C TYR A 525 -6.16 24.48 -16.98
N PRO A 526 -5.11 24.97 -17.68
CA PRO A 526 -4.53 26.28 -17.39
C PRO A 526 -5.44 27.44 -17.80
N THR A 527 -6.35 27.20 -18.76
CA THR A 527 -7.35 28.19 -19.23
C THR A 527 -8.75 27.57 -19.28
N PRO A 528 -9.34 27.19 -18.13
CA PRO A 528 -10.54 26.36 -18.08
C PRO A 528 -11.74 26.97 -18.81
N ALA A 529 -11.93 28.29 -18.74
CA ALA A 529 -12.99 28.99 -19.47
C ALA A 529 -12.92 28.76 -20.99
N LYS A 530 -11.73 28.91 -21.59
CA LYS A 530 -11.52 28.71 -23.04
C LYS A 530 -11.75 27.26 -23.44
N VAL A 531 -11.32 26.31 -22.61
CA VAL A 531 -11.54 24.88 -22.86
C VAL A 531 -13.03 24.54 -22.76
N GLY A 532 -13.73 25.07 -21.75
CA GLY A 532 -15.17 24.88 -21.59
C GLY A 532 -16.00 25.44 -22.74
N GLU A 533 -15.66 26.63 -23.23
CA GLU A 533 -16.26 27.23 -24.43
C GLU A 533 -16.04 26.38 -25.68
N ALA A 534 -14.84 25.81 -25.86
CA ALA A 534 -14.54 24.91 -26.97
C ALA A 534 -15.36 23.61 -26.90
N ILE A 535 -15.46 22.99 -25.71
CA ILE A 535 -16.29 21.81 -25.47
C ILE A 535 -17.77 22.14 -25.74
N GLN A 536 -18.28 23.25 -25.23
CA GLN A 536 -19.66 23.70 -25.47
C GLN A 536 -19.94 23.88 -26.97
N ALA A 537 -19.02 24.51 -27.70
CA ALA A 537 -19.15 24.72 -29.14
C ALA A 537 -19.18 23.39 -29.93
N ASP A 538 -18.39 22.41 -29.51
CA ASP A 538 -18.35 21.08 -30.10
C ASP A 538 -19.63 20.26 -29.82
N LEU A 539 -20.10 20.26 -28.57
CA LEU A 539 -21.39 19.65 -28.18
C LEU A 539 -22.56 20.24 -28.97
N LYS A 540 -22.57 21.56 -29.18
CA LYS A 540 -23.60 22.25 -29.95
C LYS A 540 -23.69 21.77 -31.41
N LYS A 541 -22.58 21.38 -32.04
CA LYS A 541 -22.56 20.87 -33.43
C LYS A 541 -23.33 19.55 -33.60
N VAL A 542 -23.52 18.79 -32.53
CA VAL A 542 -24.26 17.53 -32.52
C VAL A 542 -25.66 17.67 -31.90
N GLY A 543 -26.07 18.89 -31.54
CA GLY A 543 -27.39 19.19 -30.99
C GLY A 543 -27.48 19.19 -29.46
N ILE A 544 -26.36 19.03 -28.75
CA ILE A 544 -26.32 19.11 -27.28
C ILE A 544 -26.14 20.58 -26.89
N ASP A 545 -27.18 21.20 -26.35
CA ASP A 545 -27.21 22.59 -25.92
C ASP A 545 -26.86 22.68 -24.43
N ALA A 546 -25.56 22.87 -24.13
CA ALA A 546 -25.03 22.88 -22.78
C ALA A 546 -24.89 24.33 -22.24
N GLU A 547 -25.54 24.64 -21.11
CA GLU A 547 -25.36 25.92 -20.41
C GLU A 547 -24.11 25.89 -19.52
N ILE A 548 -23.21 26.87 -19.66
CA ILE A 548 -22.02 26.95 -18.80
C ILE A 548 -22.41 27.46 -17.42
N ILE A 549 -22.06 26.69 -16.39
CA ILE A 549 -22.24 27.04 -14.97
C ILE A 549 -20.87 27.08 -14.30
N THR A 550 -20.66 28.03 -13.37
CA THR A 550 -19.47 28.07 -12.52
C THR A 550 -19.85 28.47 -11.10
N TYR A 551 -18.98 28.13 -10.16
CA TYR A 551 -19.10 28.42 -8.73
C TYR A 551 -17.74 28.89 -8.21
N ASP A 552 -17.69 29.39 -6.98
CA ASP A 552 -16.43 29.47 -6.23
C ASP A 552 -15.78 28.08 -6.11
N TRP A 553 -14.45 27.98 -6.06
CA TRP A 553 -13.75 26.69 -6.21
C TRP A 553 -14.08 25.66 -5.12
N GLY A 554 -14.16 26.07 -3.86
CA GLY A 554 -14.53 25.14 -2.78
C GLY A 554 -15.96 24.62 -2.96
N VAL A 555 -16.89 25.54 -3.26
CA VAL A 555 -18.29 25.21 -3.54
C VAL A 555 -18.43 24.34 -4.79
N TYR A 556 -17.61 24.57 -5.81
CA TYR A 556 -17.58 23.77 -7.03
C TYR A 556 -17.25 22.32 -6.72
N LEU A 557 -16.18 22.06 -5.95
CA LEU A 557 -15.76 20.72 -5.56
C LEU A 557 -16.82 20.01 -4.73
N ASP A 558 -17.32 20.64 -3.67
CA ASP A 558 -18.35 20.04 -2.80
C ASP A 558 -19.58 19.59 -3.58
N LYS A 559 -20.04 20.43 -4.51
CA LYS A 559 -21.20 20.15 -5.35
C LYS A 559 -20.95 19.08 -6.41
N VAL A 560 -19.76 19.06 -7.00
CA VAL A 560 -19.37 17.99 -7.94
C VAL A 560 -19.29 16.65 -7.19
N SER A 561 -18.63 16.59 -6.04
CA SER A 561 -18.54 15.36 -5.22
C SER A 561 -19.91 14.90 -4.70
N ALA A 562 -20.83 15.84 -4.46
CA ALA A 562 -22.22 15.55 -4.10
C ALA A 562 -23.06 15.01 -5.28
N GLY A 563 -22.54 15.08 -6.51
CA GLY A 563 -23.20 14.61 -7.73
C GLY A 563 -24.25 15.58 -8.26
N GLU A 564 -24.09 16.90 -8.07
CA GLU A 564 -25.06 17.90 -8.55
C GLU A 564 -24.86 18.30 -10.02
N ALA A 565 -23.67 18.09 -10.59
CA ALA A 565 -23.36 18.47 -11.96
C ALA A 565 -23.84 17.42 -12.98
N ASP A 566 -24.30 17.85 -14.16
CA ASP A 566 -24.58 16.97 -15.30
C ASP A 566 -23.26 16.59 -16.01
N LEU A 567 -22.65 17.58 -16.68
CA LEU A 567 -21.32 17.53 -17.25
C LEU A 567 -20.44 18.49 -16.47
N PHE A 568 -19.20 18.11 -16.17
CA PHE A 568 -18.29 18.97 -15.41
C PHE A 568 -16.84 18.81 -15.85
N MET A 569 -16.11 19.92 -15.88
CA MET A 569 -14.68 19.91 -16.12
C MET A 569 -13.93 19.78 -14.81
N LEU A 570 -13.14 18.71 -14.68
CA LEU A 570 -12.23 18.53 -13.56
C LEU A 570 -10.98 17.80 -14.04
N GLY A 571 -10.04 17.60 -13.14
CA GLY A 571 -8.83 16.87 -13.43
C GLY A 571 -8.17 16.38 -12.16
N TRP A 572 -7.15 15.57 -12.36
CA TRP A 572 -6.37 14.96 -11.30
C TRP A 572 -4.89 15.13 -11.57
N MET A 573 -4.10 15.38 -10.54
CA MET A 573 -2.64 15.34 -10.58
C MET A 573 -2.17 14.14 -9.77
N ALA A 574 -1.13 13.46 -10.23
CA ALA A 574 -0.57 12.36 -9.45
C ALA A 574 0.00 12.90 -8.13
N ASP A 575 -0.47 12.34 -7.01
CA ASP A 575 0.19 12.45 -5.72
C ASP A 575 1.33 11.42 -5.62
N TYR A 576 1.15 10.28 -6.29
CA TYR A 576 2.15 9.24 -6.47
C TYR A 576 1.86 8.41 -7.73
N ALA A 577 2.89 7.73 -8.25
CA ALA A 577 2.84 7.06 -9.55
C ALA A 577 2.30 5.62 -9.52
N ASP A 578 1.10 5.43 -9.02
CA ASP A 578 0.38 4.14 -9.08
C ASP A 578 -1.10 4.36 -9.48
N ALA A 579 -1.68 3.37 -10.17
CA ALA A 579 -3.08 3.38 -10.55
C ALA A 579 -4.03 3.54 -9.36
N THR A 580 -3.66 3.14 -8.15
CA THR A 580 -4.51 3.38 -6.96
C THR A 580 -4.73 4.87 -6.68
N ASN A 581 -3.87 5.77 -7.16
CA ASN A 581 -4.07 7.22 -7.04
C ASN A 581 -5.03 7.79 -8.11
N PHE A 582 -5.39 6.98 -9.11
CA PHE A 582 -6.28 7.39 -10.19
C PHE A 582 -7.57 6.57 -10.16
N LEU A 583 -7.49 5.26 -10.38
CA LEU A 583 -8.67 4.43 -10.56
C LEU A 583 -9.43 4.16 -9.27
N ASP A 584 -8.74 3.75 -8.19
CA ASP A 584 -9.40 3.37 -6.94
C ASP A 584 -10.17 4.55 -6.32
N VAL A 585 -9.60 5.75 -6.46
CA VAL A 585 -10.15 7.03 -6.00
C VAL A 585 -11.46 7.38 -6.71
N HIS A 586 -11.48 7.21 -8.03
CA HIS A 586 -12.54 7.73 -8.89
C HIS A 586 -13.58 6.67 -9.27
N PHE A 587 -13.22 5.39 -9.19
CA PHE A 587 -14.05 4.27 -9.64
C PHE A 587 -14.10 3.09 -8.66
N GLY A 588 -13.33 3.10 -7.57
CA GLY A 588 -13.37 2.08 -6.53
C GLY A 588 -14.53 2.29 -5.54
N LYS A 589 -14.64 1.40 -4.54
CA LYS A 589 -15.74 1.41 -3.54
C LYS A 589 -15.93 2.74 -2.82
N GLY A 590 -14.84 3.46 -2.57
CA GLY A 590 -14.83 4.73 -1.86
C GLY A 590 -15.10 5.97 -2.72
N ALA A 591 -15.29 5.80 -4.04
CA ALA A 591 -15.48 6.92 -4.95
C ALA A 591 -16.74 7.74 -4.60
N ASP A 592 -16.66 9.05 -4.81
CA ASP A 592 -17.77 9.98 -4.57
C ASP A 592 -18.88 9.84 -5.63
N LYS A 593 -19.88 10.75 -5.58
CA LYS A 593 -21.07 10.67 -6.44
C LYS A 593 -20.90 11.39 -7.78
N SER A 594 -19.73 11.94 -8.08
CA SER A 594 -19.52 12.80 -9.24
C SER A 594 -19.83 12.11 -10.58
N PHE A 595 -19.54 10.82 -10.72
CA PHE A 595 -19.89 10.03 -11.93
C PHE A 595 -21.23 9.25 -11.82
N GLY A 596 -21.99 9.46 -10.75
CA GLY A 596 -23.22 8.72 -10.45
C GLY A 596 -22.97 7.32 -9.88
N PRO A 597 -23.92 6.36 -10.03
CA PRO A 597 -23.76 5.01 -9.50
C PRO A 597 -22.52 4.30 -10.06
N GLN A 598 -21.73 3.73 -9.15
CA GLN A 598 -20.52 2.95 -9.45
C GLN A 598 -20.83 1.75 -10.37
N PHE A 599 -19.82 1.31 -11.10
CA PHE A 599 -19.87 0.11 -11.93
C PHE A 599 -19.33 -1.09 -11.14
N PRO A 600 -20.17 -2.06 -10.74
CA PRO A 600 -19.73 -3.20 -9.95
C PRO A 600 -18.56 -3.94 -10.60
N GLU A 601 -18.61 -4.14 -11.92
CA GLU A 601 -17.53 -4.77 -12.67
C GLU A 601 -16.19 -4.02 -12.63
N ILE A 602 -16.19 -2.67 -12.56
CA ILE A 602 -14.95 -1.89 -12.38
C ILE A 602 -14.49 -2.00 -10.92
N VAL A 603 -15.42 -1.87 -9.97
CA VAL A 603 -15.11 -1.98 -8.53
C VAL A 603 -14.47 -3.32 -8.21
N ASP A 604 -15.03 -4.43 -8.70
CA ASP A 604 -14.51 -5.78 -8.48
C ASP A 604 -13.09 -5.96 -9.05
N LEU A 605 -12.79 -5.37 -10.21
CA LEU A 605 -11.44 -5.38 -10.79
C LEU A 605 -10.46 -4.59 -9.92
N LEU A 606 -10.84 -3.41 -9.44
CA LEU A 606 -9.98 -2.57 -8.62
C LEU A 606 -9.73 -3.20 -7.24
N ASP A 607 -10.74 -3.80 -6.63
CA ASP A 607 -10.58 -4.59 -5.39
C ASP A 607 -9.61 -5.75 -5.58
N LYS A 608 -9.72 -6.47 -6.71
CA LYS A 608 -8.79 -7.56 -7.04
C LYS A 608 -7.37 -7.04 -7.23
N ALA A 609 -7.20 -5.90 -7.92
CA ALA A 609 -5.88 -5.29 -8.11
C ALA A 609 -5.25 -4.87 -6.76
N ALA A 610 -6.03 -4.24 -5.88
CA ALA A 610 -5.59 -3.85 -4.54
C ALA A 610 -5.16 -5.04 -3.67
N GLY A 611 -5.75 -6.23 -3.89
CA GLY A 611 -5.39 -7.48 -3.22
C GLY A 611 -4.24 -8.28 -3.85
N THR A 612 -3.59 -7.78 -4.89
CA THR A 612 -2.58 -8.51 -5.68
C THR A 612 -1.19 -7.90 -5.52
N LEU A 613 -0.27 -8.59 -4.84
CA LEU A 613 1.10 -8.09 -4.64
C LEU A 613 1.94 -8.08 -5.93
N ASP A 614 1.80 -9.10 -6.78
CA ASP A 614 2.58 -9.22 -8.01
C ASP A 614 2.21 -8.12 -9.02
N ALA A 615 3.19 -7.28 -9.36
CA ALA A 615 2.96 -6.13 -10.23
C ALA A 615 2.56 -6.51 -11.66
N ALA A 616 3.03 -7.64 -12.20
CA ALA A 616 2.68 -8.06 -13.56
C ALA A 616 1.23 -8.55 -13.62
N GLU A 617 0.77 -9.30 -12.61
CA GLU A 617 -0.64 -9.67 -12.48
C GLU A 617 -1.53 -8.46 -12.20
N ARG A 618 -1.10 -7.50 -11.38
CA ARG A 618 -1.81 -6.22 -11.20
C ARG A 618 -2.01 -5.48 -12.52
N GLN A 619 -0.96 -5.35 -13.32
CA GLN A 619 -1.01 -4.63 -14.59
C GLN A 619 -2.07 -5.23 -15.54
N LYS A 620 -2.19 -6.57 -15.61
CA LYS A 620 -3.24 -7.23 -16.41
C LYS A 620 -4.65 -6.87 -15.94
N ILE A 621 -4.85 -6.72 -14.63
CA ILE A 621 -6.14 -6.32 -14.06
C ILE A 621 -6.43 -4.85 -14.41
N TYR A 622 -5.43 -3.96 -14.29
CA TYR A 622 -5.59 -2.57 -14.69
C TYR A 622 -5.83 -2.40 -16.20
N ASP A 623 -5.25 -3.23 -17.06
CA ASP A 623 -5.57 -3.24 -18.49
C ASP A 623 -7.06 -3.52 -18.72
N GLN A 624 -7.65 -4.47 -17.99
CA GLN A 624 -9.07 -4.78 -18.04
C GLN A 624 -9.92 -3.61 -17.52
N ALA A 625 -9.53 -3.02 -16.39
CA ALA A 625 -10.25 -1.90 -15.79
C ALA A 625 -10.26 -0.66 -16.71
N ASN A 626 -9.10 -0.30 -17.29
CA ASN A 626 -9.00 0.84 -18.21
C ASN A 626 -9.82 0.59 -19.50
N ALA A 627 -9.78 -0.62 -20.07
CA ALA A 627 -10.60 -0.95 -21.24
C ALA A 627 -12.10 -0.81 -20.96
N LEU A 628 -12.54 -1.25 -19.78
CA LEU A 628 -13.93 -1.18 -19.35
C LEU A 628 -14.38 0.25 -19.05
N ILE A 629 -13.55 1.06 -18.38
CA ILE A 629 -13.79 2.49 -18.17
C ILE A 629 -13.95 3.20 -19.52
N GLN A 630 -13.10 2.89 -20.49
CA GLN A 630 -13.17 3.45 -21.83
C GLN A 630 -14.47 3.07 -22.57
N GLU A 631 -14.92 1.82 -22.44
CA GLU A 631 -16.16 1.32 -23.04
C GLU A 631 -17.40 2.00 -22.44
N LEU A 632 -17.40 2.16 -21.11
CA LEU A 632 -18.56 2.64 -20.34
C LEU A 632 -18.68 4.17 -20.29
N VAL A 633 -17.59 4.88 -20.61
CA VAL A 633 -17.52 6.35 -20.75
C VAL A 633 -18.09 7.10 -19.53
N PRO A 634 -17.59 6.90 -18.30
CA PRO A 634 -17.97 7.74 -17.15
C PRO A 634 -17.46 9.18 -17.27
N MET A 635 -16.40 9.37 -18.05
CA MET A 635 -15.82 10.66 -18.38
C MET A 635 -15.21 10.60 -19.79
N VAL A 636 -14.92 11.77 -20.37
CA VAL A 636 -14.13 11.90 -21.59
C VAL A 636 -12.73 12.41 -21.22
N PRO A 637 -11.66 11.63 -21.44
CA PRO A 637 -10.30 12.10 -21.20
C PRO A 637 -9.95 13.13 -22.28
N ILE A 638 -9.51 14.32 -21.87
CA ILE A 638 -9.24 15.43 -22.79
C ILE A 638 -7.73 15.57 -23.03
N VAL A 639 -6.95 15.71 -21.96
CA VAL A 639 -5.53 16.08 -22.06
C VAL A 639 -4.71 15.60 -20.88
N ASN A 640 -3.47 15.19 -21.14
CA ASN A 640 -2.42 15.11 -20.13
C ASN A 640 -1.48 16.29 -20.39
N ASN A 641 -1.49 17.29 -19.50
CA ASN A 641 -0.73 18.52 -19.74
C ASN A 641 0.70 18.39 -19.20
N SER A 642 1.68 18.75 -20.01
CA SER A 642 3.06 18.95 -19.53
C SER A 642 3.21 20.36 -18.99
N SER A 643 3.81 20.52 -17.80
CA SER A 643 4.19 21.82 -17.27
C SER A 643 5.67 22.14 -17.56
N GLY A 644 5.96 23.43 -17.75
CA GLY A 644 7.29 23.94 -18.02
C GLY A 644 7.90 24.59 -16.78
N LEU A 645 9.14 24.21 -16.47
CA LEU A 645 9.96 24.76 -15.41
C LEU A 645 11.17 25.44 -16.06
N VAL A 646 11.40 26.72 -15.79
CA VAL A 646 12.46 27.48 -16.49
C VAL A 646 13.42 28.07 -15.47
N PHE A 647 14.71 27.99 -15.74
CA PHE A 647 15.75 28.66 -14.97
C PHE A 647 16.67 29.48 -15.87
N THR A 648 17.40 30.42 -15.29
CA THR A 648 18.59 30.97 -15.96
C THR A 648 19.67 29.90 -16.08
N LYS A 649 20.56 29.99 -17.08
CA LYS A 649 21.70 29.07 -17.24
C LYS A 649 22.73 29.14 -16.11
N ALA A 650 22.65 30.16 -15.26
CA ALA A 650 23.48 30.24 -14.06
C ALA A 650 23.06 29.18 -13.01
N VAL A 651 21.83 28.68 -13.06
CA VAL A 651 21.33 27.67 -12.12
C VAL A 651 21.79 26.28 -12.53
N SER A 652 22.19 25.46 -11.57
CA SER A 652 22.58 24.06 -11.78
C SER A 652 22.13 23.20 -10.61
N GLY A 653 22.02 21.88 -10.82
CA GLY A 653 21.62 20.92 -9.78
C GLY A 653 20.11 20.75 -9.63
N ILE A 654 19.31 21.28 -10.56
CA ILE A 654 17.85 21.10 -10.60
C ILE A 654 17.53 19.70 -11.12
N LYS A 655 16.60 19.02 -10.45
CA LYS A 655 16.04 17.73 -10.85
C LYS A 655 14.51 17.85 -10.88
N PRO A 656 13.91 18.18 -12.04
CA PRO A 656 12.47 18.44 -12.14
C PRO A 656 11.63 17.26 -11.65
N SER A 657 10.82 17.49 -10.63
CA SER A 657 9.95 16.50 -10.02
C SER A 657 8.76 16.18 -10.93
N PRO A 658 8.49 14.90 -11.26
CA PRO A 658 7.29 14.53 -12.01
C PRO A 658 5.99 14.91 -11.29
N LEU A 659 6.03 15.08 -9.97
CA LEU A 659 4.88 15.45 -9.12
C LEU A 659 4.76 16.97 -8.91
N SER A 660 5.60 17.76 -9.60
CA SER A 660 5.66 19.23 -9.47
C SER A 660 6.05 19.76 -8.07
N ILE A 661 6.63 18.91 -7.22
CA ILE A 661 7.17 19.27 -5.90
C ILE A 661 8.70 19.18 -5.95
N GLU A 662 9.35 20.33 -6.18
CA GLU A 662 10.79 20.39 -6.44
C GLU A 662 11.65 20.27 -5.17
N ASP A 663 12.80 19.61 -5.28
CA ASP A 663 13.84 19.59 -4.24
C ASP A 663 14.98 20.53 -4.65
N PHE A 664 15.19 21.59 -3.87
CA PHE A 664 16.23 22.60 -4.13
C PHE A 664 17.51 22.40 -3.32
N SER A 665 17.64 21.32 -2.54
CA SER A 665 18.82 21.06 -1.70
C SER A 665 20.12 20.94 -2.51
N GLY A 666 20.03 20.41 -3.73
CA GLY A 666 21.14 20.28 -4.67
C GLY A 666 21.41 21.51 -5.54
N ALA A 667 20.55 22.53 -5.47
CA ALA A 667 20.61 23.68 -6.38
C ALA A 667 21.81 24.60 -6.08
N THR A 668 22.33 25.23 -7.13
CA THR A 668 23.39 26.24 -7.08
C THR A 668 23.11 27.33 -8.10
N VAL A 669 23.60 28.54 -7.85
CA VAL A 669 23.55 29.63 -8.84
C VAL A 669 24.94 30.21 -9.05
N GLN A 670 25.41 30.27 -10.28
CA GLN A 670 26.73 30.80 -10.60
C GLN A 670 26.81 32.29 -10.20
N GLY A 671 27.83 32.63 -9.41
CA GLY A 671 28.11 34.03 -9.04
C GLY A 671 27.26 34.58 -7.89
N LYS A 672 26.35 33.81 -7.30
CA LYS A 672 25.59 34.21 -6.10
C LYS A 672 25.27 33.03 -5.19
N ASP A 673 24.88 33.32 -3.96
CA ASP A 673 24.53 32.33 -2.94
C ASP A 673 23.01 32.23 -2.67
N THR A 674 22.20 32.88 -3.51
CA THR A 674 20.74 32.93 -3.37
C THR A 674 20.07 32.47 -4.65
N LEU A 675 19.11 31.54 -4.51
CA LEU A 675 18.18 31.16 -5.57
C LEU A 675 16.84 31.87 -5.32
N ILE A 676 16.32 32.61 -6.30
CA ILE A 676 14.98 33.19 -6.26
C ILE A 676 14.09 32.45 -7.25
N PHE A 677 13.16 31.63 -6.74
CA PHE A 677 12.24 30.83 -7.55
C PHE A 677 10.83 31.40 -7.49
N ALA A 678 10.21 31.66 -8.64
CA ALA A 678 8.86 32.21 -8.73
C ALA A 678 7.80 31.13 -8.96
N HIS A 679 6.70 31.20 -8.22
CA HIS A 679 5.56 30.28 -8.31
C HIS A 679 4.23 31.04 -8.28
N SER A 680 3.12 30.33 -8.54
CA SER A 680 1.83 30.93 -8.88
C SER A 680 0.98 31.40 -7.69
N GLY A 681 1.17 30.82 -6.51
CA GLY A 681 0.38 31.13 -5.32
C GLY A 681 1.20 31.00 -4.05
N ASP A 682 0.75 31.64 -2.97
CA ASP A 682 1.36 31.46 -1.65
C ASP A 682 0.91 30.13 -1.02
N ALA A 683 1.68 29.62 -0.07
CA ALA A 683 1.23 28.50 0.77
C ALA A 683 0.03 28.93 1.63
N VAL A 684 -0.86 28.00 1.96
CA VAL A 684 -1.96 28.29 2.91
C VAL A 684 -1.63 27.85 4.34
N GLY A 685 -0.68 26.91 4.48
CA GLY A 685 -0.06 26.57 5.75
C GLY A 685 1.15 25.63 5.60
N LEU A 686 1.88 25.42 6.69
CA LEU A 686 3.14 24.67 6.74
C LEU A 686 3.09 23.47 7.70
N ASP A 687 1.88 23.03 8.05
CA ASP A 687 1.63 21.72 8.64
C ASP A 687 1.11 20.78 7.56
N PRO A 688 1.99 20.10 6.80
CA PRO A 688 1.62 19.49 5.53
C PRO A 688 0.57 18.38 5.67
N SER A 689 0.42 17.81 6.87
CA SER A 689 -0.60 16.80 7.14
C SER A 689 -2.04 17.32 7.13
N ASP A 690 -2.20 18.64 7.26
CA ASP A 690 -3.48 19.35 7.24
C ASP A 690 -3.70 20.16 5.95
N GLU A 691 -2.73 20.14 5.02
CA GLU A 691 -2.77 20.88 3.77
C GLU A 691 -3.16 19.99 2.57
N THR A 692 -3.71 20.62 1.53
CA THR A 692 -4.13 19.91 0.30
C THR A 692 -3.50 20.45 -0.99
N ASP A 693 -2.80 21.58 -0.93
CA ASP A 693 -2.29 22.29 -2.09
C ASP A 693 -0.79 22.08 -2.33
N GLY A 694 -0.38 22.19 -3.59
CA GLY A 694 1.01 22.01 -4.00
C GLY A 694 1.95 23.15 -3.58
N GLU A 695 1.44 24.36 -3.32
CA GLU A 695 2.27 25.51 -2.94
C GLU A 695 2.81 25.31 -1.51
N SER A 696 1.96 24.81 -0.59
CA SER A 696 2.34 24.37 0.74
C SER A 696 3.34 23.19 0.69
N PHE A 697 3.11 22.21 -0.20
CA PHE A 697 4.03 21.07 -0.36
C PHE A 697 5.40 21.45 -0.95
N LEU A 698 5.46 22.41 -1.86
CA LEU A 698 6.73 22.91 -2.42
C LEU A 698 7.63 23.47 -1.32
N VAL A 699 7.05 24.27 -0.41
CA VAL A 699 7.77 24.84 0.73
C VAL A 699 8.18 23.76 1.72
N THR A 700 7.22 22.95 2.17
CA THR A 700 7.45 21.95 3.22
C THR A 700 8.43 20.85 2.79
N LYS A 701 8.52 20.53 1.49
CA LYS A 701 9.58 19.67 0.92
C LYS A 701 10.99 20.15 1.24
N GLN A 702 11.20 21.45 1.47
CA GLN A 702 12.50 22.01 1.84
C GLN A 702 12.76 21.97 3.35
N LEU A 703 11.70 21.87 4.15
CA LEU A 703 11.72 22.08 5.61
C LEU A 703 11.57 20.77 6.40
N LEU A 704 10.81 19.82 5.88
CA LEU A 704 10.34 18.61 6.55
C LEU A 704 10.73 17.38 5.72
N GLU A 705 10.88 16.23 6.39
CA GLU A 705 11.16 14.94 5.75
C GLU A 705 10.29 13.85 6.40
N GLY A 706 9.92 12.82 5.62
CA GLY A 706 9.18 11.64 6.09
C GLY A 706 10.07 10.42 6.29
N LEU A 707 9.47 9.28 6.66
CA LEU A 707 10.20 7.99 6.72
C LEU A 707 10.78 7.62 5.35
N LEU A 708 9.97 7.80 4.32
CA LEU A 708 10.29 7.56 2.92
C LEU A 708 10.20 8.89 2.16
N ASP A 709 10.76 8.91 0.95
CA ASP A 709 10.69 10.05 0.04
C ASP A 709 10.73 9.54 -1.41
N PHE A 710 10.46 10.41 -2.37
CA PHE A 710 10.73 10.15 -3.78
C PHE A 710 12.16 10.57 -4.13
N GLU A 711 12.88 9.72 -4.85
CA GLU A 711 14.19 10.07 -5.38
C GLU A 711 14.07 11.31 -6.27
N PRO A 712 14.88 12.38 -6.03
CA PRO A 712 14.75 13.64 -6.75
C PRO A 712 14.75 13.47 -8.27
N GLY A 713 13.71 14.00 -8.92
CA GLY A 713 13.48 13.90 -10.37
C GLY A 713 12.75 12.65 -10.83
N THR A 714 12.31 11.79 -9.91
CA THR A 714 11.60 10.54 -10.22
C THR A 714 10.40 10.36 -9.27
N THR A 715 9.66 9.26 -9.44
CA THR A 715 8.63 8.79 -8.50
C THR A 715 9.05 7.47 -7.82
N ASN A 716 10.34 7.12 -7.86
CA ASN A 716 10.87 5.96 -7.17
C ASN A 716 10.93 6.25 -5.68
N VAL A 717 10.37 5.36 -4.87
CA VAL A 717 10.39 5.50 -3.41
C VAL A 717 11.77 5.09 -2.87
N ILE A 718 12.33 5.91 -1.99
CA ILE A 718 13.59 5.66 -1.29
C ILE A 718 13.43 5.86 0.22
N PRO A 719 14.21 5.15 1.06
CA PRO A 719 14.32 5.48 2.47
C PRO A 719 14.87 6.90 2.68
N LYS A 720 14.24 7.69 3.55
CA LYS A 720 14.67 9.06 3.88
C LYS A 720 15.06 9.20 5.33
N LEU A 721 14.11 9.38 6.27
CA LEU A 721 14.41 9.33 7.70
C LEU A 721 14.51 7.90 8.25
N ALA A 722 13.94 6.93 7.53
CA ALA A 722 14.32 5.53 7.66
C ALA A 722 15.66 5.28 6.92
N GLU A 723 16.52 4.44 7.51
CA GLU A 723 17.69 3.87 6.82
C GLU A 723 17.28 2.76 5.87
N LYS A 724 16.33 1.92 6.30
CA LYS A 724 15.72 0.84 5.53
C LYS A 724 14.37 0.46 6.14
N TYR A 725 13.59 -0.33 5.41
CA TYR A 725 12.39 -0.96 5.92
C TYR A 725 12.27 -2.40 5.43
N GLU A 726 11.51 -3.21 6.16
CA GLU A 726 11.19 -4.61 5.85
C GLU A 726 9.67 -4.78 5.84
N VAL A 727 9.16 -5.61 4.92
CA VAL A 727 7.72 -5.84 4.74
C VAL A 727 7.45 -7.33 4.89
N SER A 728 6.42 -7.71 5.64
CA SER A 728 5.98 -9.09 5.76
C SER A 728 5.51 -9.66 4.42
N ALA A 729 5.52 -10.99 4.27
CA ALA A 729 5.13 -11.66 3.03
C ALA A 729 3.68 -11.36 2.59
N ASP A 730 2.80 -11.08 3.54
CA ASP A 730 1.40 -10.69 3.30
C ASP A 730 1.20 -9.17 3.11
N GLY A 731 2.26 -8.37 3.26
CA GLY A 731 2.22 -6.91 3.15
C GLY A 731 1.55 -6.18 4.32
N LEU A 732 1.20 -6.88 5.40
CA LEU A 732 0.43 -6.33 6.52
C LEU A 732 1.29 -5.77 7.66
N GLU A 733 2.60 -6.02 7.66
CA GLU A 733 3.54 -5.53 8.67
C GLU A 733 4.72 -4.84 8.01
N TRP A 734 4.99 -3.61 8.44
CA TRP A 734 6.08 -2.78 7.93
C TRP A 734 6.99 -2.39 9.09
N THR A 735 8.24 -2.84 9.05
CA THR A 735 9.27 -2.51 10.05
C THR A 735 10.20 -1.45 9.48
N PHE A 736 10.27 -0.28 10.12
CA PHE A 736 11.15 0.81 9.76
C PHE A 736 12.32 0.91 10.74
N TYR A 737 13.54 0.96 10.21
CA TYR A 737 14.77 1.21 10.96
C TYR A 737 15.18 2.66 10.74
N LEU A 738 15.17 3.46 11.81
CA LEU A 738 15.33 4.91 11.76
C LEU A 738 16.81 5.32 11.76
N ARG A 739 17.12 6.42 11.08
CA ARG A 739 18.45 7.05 11.13
C ARG A 739 18.76 7.54 12.54
N LYS A 740 19.98 7.26 12.98
CA LYS A 740 20.50 7.74 14.28
C LYS A 740 21.13 9.12 14.16
N GLY A 741 21.00 9.93 15.21
CA GLY A 741 21.65 11.24 15.31
C GLY A 741 21.02 12.35 14.46
N VAL A 742 19.85 12.11 13.84
CA VAL A 742 19.07 13.14 13.16
C VAL A 742 18.40 14.03 14.21
N LYS A 743 18.39 15.35 13.95
CA LYS A 743 17.77 16.35 14.82
C LYS A 743 16.78 17.20 14.06
N PHE A 744 15.72 17.59 14.74
CA PHE A 744 14.87 18.68 14.32
C PHE A 744 15.64 20.02 14.44
N THR A 745 15.17 21.04 13.73
CA THR A 745 15.81 22.37 13.70
C THR A 745 15.73 23.12 15.04
N ASP A 746 14.87 22.67 15.96
CA ASP A 746 14.84 23.12 17.36
C ASP A 746 15.87 22.40 18.27
N GLY A 747 16.61 21.43 17.73
CA GLY A 747 17.65 20.66 18.42
C GLY A 747 17.19 19.35 19.06
N THR A 748 15.88 19.08 19.08
CA THR A 748 15.32 17.82 19.59
C THR A 748 15.66 16.63 18.68
N ASP A 749 15.71 15.43 19.25
CA ASP A 749 16.08 14.22 18.52
C ASP A 749 14.91 13.69 17.67
N PHE A 750 15.22 13.22 16.46
CA PHE A 750 14.32 12.39 15.69
C PHE A 750 14.51 10.92 16.09
N ASN A 751 13.44 10.28 16.58
CA ASN A 751 13.43 8.91 17.06
C ASN A 751 12.02 8.28 16.91
N ALA A 752 11.85 7.05 17.39
CA ALA A 752 10.58 6.32 17.31
C ALA A 752 9.41 7.05 18.02
N ASP A 753 9.66 7.77 19.12
CA ASP A 753 8.62 8.54 19.81
C ASP A 753 8.10 9.68 18.94
N ALA A 754 8.99 10.37 18.22
CA ALA A 754 8.61 11.44 17.30
C ALA A 754 7.78 10.92 16.10
N VAL A 755 8.15 9.76 15.57
CA VAL A 755 7.41 9.06 14.51
C VAL A 755 6.00 8.73 15.02
N ILE A 756 5.90 8.00 16.13
CA ILE A 756 4.61 7.55 16.68
C ILE A 756 3.74 8.75 17.06
N PHE A 757 4.32 9.81 17.62
CA PHE A 757 3.57 11.02 17.97
C PHE A 757 2.89 11.65 16.75
N ASN A 758 3.60 11.78 15.63
CA ASN A 758 3.03 12.34 14.40
C ASN A 758 1.98 11.40 13.81
N PHE A 759 2.28 10.10 13.70
CA PHE A 759 1.31 9.12 13.21
C PHE A 759 0.03 9.09 14.04
N GLU A 760 0.12 9.02 15.37
CA GLU A 760 -1.04 9.04 16.27
C GLU A 760 -1.81 10.36 16.18
N ARG A 761 -1.11 11.49 15.97
CA ARG A 761 -1.77 12.77 15.72
C ARG A 761 -2.57 12.75 14.43
N TRP A 762 -2.05 12.19 13.34
CA TRP A 762 -2.77 12.12 12.07
C TRP A 762 -3.91 11.10 12.12
N TRP A 763 -3.67 9.97 12.80
CA TRP A 763 -4.53 8.80 12.80
C TRP A 763 -5.71 8.90 13.78
N ASP A 764 -5.49 9.43 14.98
CA ASP A 764 -6.48 9.42 16.06
C ASP A 764 -7.14 10.80 16.21
N LYS A 765 -8.41 10.92 15.80
CA LYS A 765 -9.20 12.15 15.97
C LYS A 765 -9.37 12.57 17.44
N ALA A 766 -9.21 11.64 18.39
CA ALA A 766 -9.27 11.94 19.81
C ALA A 766 -7.94 12.44 20.37
N ASN A 767 -6.85 12.39 19.59
CA ASN A 767 -5.57 12.94 19.99
C ASN A 767 -5.70 14.46 20.21
N PRO A 768 -5.24 15.01 21.35
CA PRO A 768 -5.36 16.44 21.65
C PRO A 768 -4.63 17.35 20.66
N TYR A 769 -3.74 16.80 19.83
CA TYR A 769 -2.99 17.53 18.81
C TYR A 769 -3.56 17.35 17.39
N HIS A 770 -4.62 16.56 17.20
CA HIS A 770 -5.37 16.45 15.94
C HIS A 770 -6.28 17.67 15.76
N LYS A 771 -5.69 18.84 15.54
CA LYS A 771 -6.44 20.11 15.41
C LYS A 771 -6.26 20.78 14.05
N GLY A 772 -5.03 20.83 13.54
CA GLY A 772 -4.73 21.51 12.28
C GLY A 772 -5.10 23.00 12.31
N HIS A 773 -5.01 23.64 11.15
CA HIS A 773 -5.62 24.94 10.90
C HIS A 773 -7.00 24.78 10.22
N THR A 774 -7.15 23.78 9.35
CA THR A 774 -8.43 23.31 8.81
C THR A 774 -9.02 22.23 9.72
N GLY A 775 -8.15 21.31 10.18
CA GLY A 775 -8.52 20.17 11.01
C GLY A 775 -9.07 18.99 10.22
N ASP A 776 -8.90 18.99 8.91
CA ASP A 776 -9.46 17.97 8.03
C ASP A 776 -8.55 16.73 7.94
N PHE A 777 -7.22 16.90 8.04
CA PHE A 777 -6.22 15.85 7.83
C PHE A 777 -6.55 14.98 6.60
N PHE A 778 -6.96 15.64 5.52
CA PHE A 778 -7.63 15.02 4.37
C PHE A 778 -6.85 13.82 3.81
N TYR A 779 -5.54 13.98 3.59
CA TYR A 779 -4.70 12.91 3.04
C TYR A 779 -4.61 11.68 3.93
N TRP A 780 -4.74 11.81 5.26
CA TRP A 780 -4.77 10.64 6.13
C TRP A 780 -6.00 9.77 5.84
N GLY A 781 -7.18 10.37 5.91
CA GLY A 781 -8.43 9.66 5.62
C GLY A 781 -8.48 9.13 4.18
N TYR A 782 -7.96 9.92 3.23
CA TYR A 782 -7.91 9.58 1.81
C TYR A 782 -6.95 8.41 1.51
N PHE A 783 -5.70 8.46 1.97
CA PHE A 783 -4.70 7.43 1.63
C PHE A 783 -4.83 6.17 2.47
N PHE A 784 -5.20 6.32 3.74
CA PHE A 784 -5.26 5.22 4.70
C PHE A 784 -6.70 4.83 5.04
N GLY A 785 -7.68 5.28 4.26
CA GLY A 785 -9.07 4.82 4.26
C GLY A 785 -9.93 5.24 5.47
N GLY A 786 -9.33 5.75 6.53
CA GLY A 786 -10.04 6.20 7.73
C GLY A 786 -9.12 6.44 8.93
N PHE A 787 -9.75 6.84 10.03
CA PHE A 787 -9.09 7.18 11.28
C PHE A 787 -9.21 6.05 12.31
N LYS A 788 -8.46 6.16 13.41
CA LYS A 788 -8.37 5.13 14.45
C LYS A 788 -9.77 4.70 14.95
N GLY A 789 -10.03 3.40 14.81
CA GLY A 789 -11.28 2.77 15.25
C GLY A 789 -12.40 2.67 14.19
N GLU A 790 -12.27 3.35 13.05
CA GLU A 790 -13.25 3.34 11.94
C GLU A 790 -13.24 2.08 11.07
#